data_AF-A0A182QDK4-F1
#
_entry.id   AF-A0A182QDK4-F1
#
_cell.length_a   1.000
_cell.length_b   1.000
_cell.length_c   1.000
_cell.angle_alpha   90.00
_cell.angle_beta   90.00
_cell.angle_gamma   90.00
#
_symmetry.space_group_name_H-M   'P 1'
#
loop_
_entity.id
_entity.type
_entity.pdbx_description
1 polymer ?
#
loop_
_entity_poly.entity_id
_entity_poly.type
_entity_poly.pdbx_seq_one_letter_code
_entity_poly.pdbx_strand_id
1 'polypeptide(L)'
;MTNYDALGGSGGGPSGTAAICHWLKHMKLYRVVFLVVLCLLALPFIFYNLLLHEESNVQHNDIHRSRSQLFTFEDVSPLKAADLKLRIDEMLRMKGTVSLELRDLESRRQKLQSDIGLYNQKIDELKQELARQQTELDRLKISVEQAQVAQREAVLRNTPELALPRALFSDSLPAVVRPASMDQTRGCKMSTCFDHSRCSLTSGFPVFLYDPDTTLPVSEGYDIDGFLKTTIKQTLGYNAHLTTDPKKACVFLVLVGEALPEHEVLKNNRYNNPQGSGLERTLPGAIPPQSSLNVTRLRLLPYWGGDGRNHVLLNFARREIGPGAGNMLRGTQMDTGRAMLVQSSFEENQFRVGFDLIAPPILGPPGGDVWQECSPMLPARRKYLLSFQGELMGQNGSLGIAGGGGGGAAGPHGTDDTESDTVDEFIIEHLKEMSSGRTQDYFMLQFECVPATEQRSPSGLREWSLCGTDNSRKSVLKESTFALLLAPGGGSVSSTLLQARLYEALRAGAIPLILGGDQVQLPYAETIDWRRVVISLPKARITELHFLLRAIPDADLLTMRRQGRLVWERYLSSVQSTVDTIVASLRNRLGIPPKPIPSVVAHSVFNASFVPLKSDPVIDTEPEESLGPIEPPYPSPAYRRNYTAALVQSREMWNDWADPFALYPQLPFDPVLPSDAKFIGSHMGFRPIGKGAGGTGKEFGESLGGNYPREQFTIVILTYEREQVLMDSLSRLYGLPYLHKVIVVWNSPKPPLEDLRWPDIGVPVHVVRAPRNSLNNRFLPFDAIETEAVLSVDDDAHLRHDEILFGFRVWREHRDRVVGFPGRFHAWDVNTLDSWNYNSNYSCELSMVLTGAAFIHKYYTYLYTYTLPQAIRDKVDEYMNCEDIAMNFLVSHVTRKPPVKVTSRWTFRCPGCPVSLSEDDTHFQERHKCINFFTKVFGYTPLLNTQYRADSILFKTRIPHDKQKCFKFI
;
A
#
# COMPACT_ATOMS: atom_id res chain seq x y z
N MET A 1 2.21 45.84 -19.31
CA MET A 1 3.18 46.81 -19.87
C MET A 1 4.58 46.28 -19.57
N THR A 2 5.35 46.00 -20.64
CA THR A 2 6.84 46.05 -20.80
C THR A 2 7.74 45.49 -19.68
N ASN A 3 8.79 44.69 -19.88
CA ASN A 3 9.54 44.26 -21.06
C ASN A 3 10.50 43.09 -20.69
N TYR A 4 11.00 42.43 -21.73
CA TYR A 4 11.93 41.29 -21.81
C TYR A 4 13.41 41.59 -21.45
N ASP A 5 14.17 40.52 -21.11
CA ASP A 5 15.42 40.04 -21.77
C ASP A 5 16.05 38.89 -20.93
N ALA A 6 16.90 37.95 -21.38
CA ALA A 6 17.12 37.10 -22.57
C ALA A 6 18.33 36.17 -22.23
N LEU A 7 18.58 35.12 -23.07
CA LEU A 7 19.73 34.16 -23.14
C LEU A 7 19.52 32.80 -22.43
N GLY A 8 19.72 31.62 -23.04
CA GLY A 8 20.07 31.22 -24.42
C GLY A 8 20.67 29.80 -24.50
N GLY A 9 20.23 29.01 -25.51
CA GLY A 9 20.95 27.86 -26.11
C GLY A 9 20.26 26.48 -25.99
N SER A 10 20.32 25.52 -26.92
CA SER A 10 20.55 25.41 -28.38
C SER A 10 20.43 23.92 -28.77
N GLY A 11 19.75 23.60 -29.88
CA GLY A 11 19.83 22.34 -30.65
C GLY A 11 18.48 21.61 -30.81
N GLY A 12 17.97 21.16 -31.97
CA GLY A 12 18.38 21.22 -33.37
C GLY A 12 17.83 20.01 -34.17
N GLY A 13 16.83 20.20 -35.07
CA GLY A 13 16.40 19.23 -36.11
C GLY A 13 14.87 18.99 -36.21
N PRO A 14 14.30 18.65 -37.40
CA PRO A 14 13.60 19.62 -38.27
C PRO A 14 12.06 19.49 -38.30
N SER A 15 11.37 20.61 -38.57
CA SER A 15 9.89 20.75 -38.56
C SER A 15 9.32 21.22 -39.91
N GLY A 16 8.36 20.47 -40.46
CA GLY A 16 7.57 20.84 -41.64
C GLY A 16 6.27 21.61 -41.31
N THR A 17 5.95 21.80 -40.03
CA THR A 17 4.68 22.38 -39.58
C THR A 17 4.80 23.81 -39.05
N ALA A 18 6.01 24.32 -38.83
CA ALA A 18 6.25 25.63 -38.23
C ALA A 18 6.12 26.81 -39.22
N ALA A 19 6.27 26.59 -40.54
CA ALA A 19 6.23 27.66 -41.53
C ALA A 19 4.83 28.26 -41.74
N ILE A 20 3.78 27.44 -41.60
CA ILE A 20 2.38 27.86 -41.84
C ILE A 20 1.86 28.72 -40.68
N CYS A 21 2.21 28.38 -39.43
CA CYS A 21 1.79 29.13 -38.25
C CYS A 21 2.47 30.50 -38.13
N HIS A 22 3.69 30.67 -38.66
CA HIS A 22 4.40 31.95 -38.61
C HIS A 22 3.88 32.96 -39.64
N TRP A 23 3.34 32.49 -40.77
CA TRP A 23 2.73 33.33 -41.80
C TRP A 23 1.41 33.97 -41.34
N LEU A 24 0.58 33.23 -40.63
CA LEU A 24 -0.70 33.71 -40.09
C LEU A 24 -0.55 34.79 -39.00
N LYS A 25 0.56 34.77 -38.24
CA LYS A 25 0.78 35.67 -37.10
C LYS A 25 1.08 37.13 -37.48
N HIS A 26 1.47 37.38 -38.74
CA HIS A 26 1.80 38.73 -39.25
C HIS A 26 0.75 39.32 -40.21
N MET A 27 -0.36 38.63 -40.44
CA MET A 27 -1.43 39.13 -41.30
C MET A 27 -2.32 40.12 -40.54
N LYS A 28 -2.30 41.40 -40.97
CA LYS A 28 -3.20 42.44 -40.45
C LYS A 28 -4.67 42.01 -40.66
N LEU A 29 -5.50 42.18 -39.63
CA LEU A 29 -6.89 41.69 -39.56
C LEU A 29 -7.73 41.99 -40.82
N TYR A 30 -7.55 43.16 -41.45
CA TYR A 30 -8.27 43.53 -42.67
C TYR A 30 -7.97 42.62 -43.88
N ARG A 31 -6.78 42.00 -43.95
CA ARG A 31 -6.43 41.03 -45.00
C ARG A 31 -7.06 39.67 -44.78
N VAL A 32 -7.26 39.28 -43.51
CA VAL A 32 -8.00 38.06 -43.15
C VAL A 32 -9.48 38.24 -43.45
N VAL A 33 -10.06 39.40 -43.10
CA VAL A 33 -11.44 39.75 -43.47
C VAL A 33 -11.62 39.77 -44.99
N PHE A 34 -10.66 40.34 -45.73
CA PHE A 34 -10.71 40.34 -47.20
C PHE A 34 -10.64 38.92 -47.78
N LEU A 35 -9.80 38.03 -47.26
CA LEU A 35 -9.74 36.63 -47.68
C LEU A 35 -11.03 35.87 -47.35
N VAL A 36 -11.61 36.10 -46.17
CA VAL A 36 -12.88 35.47 -45.78
C VAL A 36 -14.03 35.96 -46.66
N VAL A 37 -14.10 37.26 -46.99
CA VAL A 37 -15.09 37.80 -47.92
C VAL A 37 -14.89 37.26 -49.34
N LEU A 38 -13.63 37.15 -49.80
CA LEU A 38 -13.30 36.59 -51.10
C LEU A 38 -13.63 35.10 -51.18
N CYS A 39 -13.41 34.33 -50.10
CA CYS A 39 -13.88 32.95 -49.99
C CYS A 39 -15.41 32.85 -49.94
N LEU A 40 -16.10 33.72 -49.20
CA LEU A 40 -17.57 33.73 -49.12
C LEU A 40 -18.24 34.13 -50.44
N LEU A 41 -17.55 34.86 -51.32
CA LEU A 41 -18.04 35.21 -52.66
C LEU A 41 -17.60 34.20 -53.74
N ALA A 42 -16.41 33.63 -53.63
CA ALA A 42 -15.89 32.66 -54.59
C ALA A 42 -16.47 31.26 -54.38
N LEU A 43 -16.73 30.84 -53.14
CA LEU A 43 -17.29 29.51 -52.85
C LEU A 43 -18.67 29.29 -53.47
N PRO A 44 -19.64 30.23 -53.41
CA PRO A 44 -20.91 30.09 -54.12
C PRO A 44 -20.75 30.06 -55.64
N PHE A 45 -19.78 30.79 -56.20
CA PHE A 45 -19.52 30.83 -57.65
C PHE A 45 -18.84 29.54 -58.15
N ILE A 46 -17.96 28.95 -57.33
CA ILE A 46 -17.35 27.64 -57.59
C ILE A 46 -18.38 26.53 -57.38
N PHE A 47 -19.24 26.61 -56.36
CA PHE A 47 -20.32 25.65 -56.13
C PHE A 47 -21.38 25.72 -57.24
N TYR A 48 -21.69 26.93 -57.74
CA TYR A 48 -22.56 27.14 -58.90
C TYR A 48 -21.94 26.60 -60.20
N ASN A 49 -20.63 26.78 -60.42
CA ASN A 49 -19.94 26.18 -61.56
C ASN A 49 -19.77 24.66 -61.43
N LEU A 50 -19.56 24.10 -60.24
CA LEU A 50 -19.52 22.65 -60.02
C LEU A 50 -20.91 22.04 -60.24
N LEU A 51 -21.99 22.69 -59.76
CA LEU A 51 -23.37 22.27 -60.03
C LEU A 51 -23.74 22.34 -61.52
N LEU A 52 -23.22 23.33 -62.25
CA LEU A 52 -23.38 23.43 -63.71
C LEU A 52 -22.55 22.40 -64.49
N HIS A 53 -21.45 21.90 -63.92
CA HIS A 53 -20.57 20.95 -64.59
C HIS A 53 -20.86 19.47 -64.27
N GLU A 54 -21.71 19.21 -63.28
CA GLU A 54 -22.11 17.87 -62.83
C GLU A 54 -23.51 17.44 -63.32
N GLU A 55 -24.15 18.22 -64.20
CA GLU A 55 -25.30 17.76 -65.01
C GLU A 55 -24.87 17.06 -66.32
N SER A 56 -23.58 16.95 -66.61
CA SER A 56 -23.08 16.10 -67.69
C SER A 56 -22.59 14.76 -67.14
N ASN A 57 -23.43 13.73 -67.34
CA ASN A 57 -23.22 12.30 -67.08
C ASN A 57 -23.75 11.81 -65.71
N VAL A 58 -24.98 11.29 -65.71
CA VAL A 58 -25.23 9.84 -65.58
C VAL A 58 -26.71 9.54 -65.89
N GLN A 59 -26.86 8.67 -66.89
CA GLN A 59 -27.97 7.77 -67.17
C GLN A 59 -28.82 7.36 -65.96
N HIS A 60 -30.14 7.49 -66.10
CA HIS A 60 -31.02 6.39 -65.72
C HIS A 60 -32.18 6.22 -66.71
N ASN A 61 -32.31 4.97 -67.14
CA ASN A 61 -33.23 4.45 -68.13
C ASN A 61 -34.72 4.61 -67.78
N ASP A 62 -35.47 4.76 -68.87
CA ASP A 62 -36.83 4.30 -69.15
C ASP A 62 -38.02 5.02 -68.48
N ILE A 63 -38.77 5.78 -69.27
CA ILE A 63 -39.95 5.27 -70.02
C ILE A 63 -40.50 6.39 -70.94
N HIS A 64 -40.40 6.13 -72.25
CA HIS A 64 -41.20 6.61 -73.38
C HIS A 64 -41.84 8.02 -73.39
N ARG A 65 -41.36 8.85 -74.33
CA ARG A 65 -42.26 9.44 -75.35
C ARG A 65 -41.52 9.84 -76.63
N SER A 66 -41.53 8.92 -77.60
CA SER A 66 -41.39 9.21 -79.01
C SER A 66 -42.76 9.64 -79.58
N ARG A 67 -42.85 10.89 -80.03
CA ARG A 67 -43.76 11.36 -81.08
C ARG A 67 -42.98 12.40 -81.87
N SER A 68 -42.37 12.01 -82.99
CA SER A 68 -42.94 12.17 -84.33
C SER A 68 -43.11 13.64 -84.73
N GLN A 69 -42.01 14.28 -85.15
CA GLN A 69 -42.11 15.32 -86.17
C GLN A 69 -41.96 14.63 -87.52
N LEU A 70 -43.04 14.65 -88.30
CA LEU A 70 -43.04 14.26 -89.70
C LEU A 70 -43.69 15.42 -90.44
N PHE A 71 -42.88 16.24 -91.11
CA PHE A 71 -43.26 17.01 -92.27
C PHE A 71 -42.00 17.33 -93.08
N THR A 72 -41.84 16.62 -94.20
CA THR A 72 -41.67 17.26 -95.50
C THR A 72 -42.03 16.25 -96.57
N PHE A 73 -42.87 16.72 -97.48
CA PHE A 73 -43.56 16.02 -98.55
C PHE A 73 -42.87 16.43 -99.86
N GLU A 74 -42.43 15.45 -100.64
CA GLU A 74 -42.21 15.47 -102.11
C GLU A 74 -42.18 13.96 -102.44
N ASP A 75 -42.91 13.38 -103.38
CA ASP A 75 -43.37 13.91 -104.65
C ASP A 75 -44.53 13.05 -105.22
N VAL A 76 -45.15 13.55 -106.29
CA VAL A 76 -46.46 13.19 -106.86
C VAL A 76 -46.49 11.87 -107.66
N SER A 77 -47.57 11.08 -107.53
CA SER A 77 -48.07 10.16 -108.59
C SER A 77 -49.57 9.81 -108.39
N PRO A 78 -50.37 9.63 -109.46
CA PRO A 78 -51.83 9.69 -109.39
C PRO A 78 -52.47 8.33 -109.02
N LEU A 79 -53.35 8.29 -108.01
CA LEU A 79 -54.05 7.07 -107.56
C LEU A 79 -55.58 7.23 -107.56
N LYS A 80 -56.26 6.11 -107.86
CA LYS A 80 -57.68 5.99 -108.25
C LYS A 80 -58.66 6.16 -107.08
N ALA A 81 -59.91 6.50 -107.41
CA ALA A 81 -61.02 6.80 -106.48
C ALA A 81 -61.39 5.69 -105.45
N ALA A 82 -60.84 4.47 -105.56
CA ALA A 82 -61.08 3.38 -104.61
C ALA A 82 -60.23 3.49 -103.32
N ASP A 83 -59.06 4.12 -103.37
CA ASP A 83 -58.16 4.23 -102.20
C ASP A 83 -58.59 5.35 -101.22
N LEU A 84 -59.38 6.32 -101.69
CA LEU A 84 -59.83 7.46 -100.87
C LEU A 84 -60.87 7.05 -99.82
N LYS A 85 -61.75 6.08 -100.14
CA LYS A 85 -62.81 5.61 -99.23
C LYS A 85 -62.26 4.73 -98.11
N LEU A 86 -61.24 3.92 -98.40
CA LEU A 86 -60.57 3.03 -97.45
C LEU A 86 -59.78 3.85 -96.40
N ARG A 87 -59.14 4.95 -96.81
CA ARG A 87 -58.36 5.82 -95.92
C ARG A 87 -59.21 6.69 -94.99
N ILE A 88 -60.43 7.05 -95.41
CA ILE A 88 -61.39 7.80 -94.57
C ILE A 88 -61.94 6.91 -93.44
N ASP A 89 -62.26 5.64 -93.74
CA ASP A 89 -62.71 4.67 -92.73
C ASP A 89 -61.60 4.32 -91.73
N GLU A 90 -60.35 4.21 -92.22
CA GLU A 90 -59.18 3.99 -91.37
C GLU A 90 -58.91 5.20 -90.45
N MET A 91 -59.07 6.44 -90.94
CA MET A 91 -58.97 7.66 -90.13
C MET A 91 -60.09 7.79 -89.09
N LEU A 92 -61.34 7.40 -89.40
CA LEU A 92 -62.45 7.41 -88.45
C LEU A 92 -62.26 6.37 -87.34
N ARG A 93 -61.72 5.19 -87.68
CA ARG A 93 -61.34 4.16 -86.70
C ARG A 93 -60.19 4.62 -85.81
N MET A 94 -59.14 5.22 -86.38
CA MET A 94 -58.01 5.79 -85.62
C MET A 94 -58.44 6.93 -84.68
N LYS A 95 -59.42 7.75 -85.08
CA LYS A 95 -60.01 8.80 -84.21
C LYS A 95 -60.73 8.19 -83.00
N GLY A 96 -61.43 7.08 -83.17
CA GLY A 96 -62.11 6.36 -82.10
C GLY A 96 -61.14 5.74 -81.07
N THR A 97 -60.07 5.10 -81.53
CA THR A 97 -59.04 4.52 -80.64
C THR A 97 -58.19 5.58 -79.94
N VAL A 98 -57.78 6.65 -80.64
CA VAL A 98 -56.99 7.74 -80.03
C VAL A 98 -57.81 8.50 -78.99
N SER A 99 -59.12 8.67 -79.19
CA SER A 99 -60.01 9.29 -78.20
C SER A 99 -60.15 8.45 -76.93
N LEU A 100 -60.15 7.12 -77.04
CA LEU A 100 -60.20 6.22 -75.89
C LEU A 100 -58.87 6.20 -75.13
N GLU A 101 -57.74 6.18 -75.83
CA GLU A 101 -56.40 6.27 -75.21
C GLU A 101 -56.16 7.61 -74.53
N LEU A 102 -56.59 8.73 -75.13
CA LEU A 102 -56.49 10.05 -74.49
C LEU A 102 -57.29 10.10 -73.19
N ARG A 103 -58.48 9.49 -73.16
CA ARG A 103 -59.31 9.42 -71.95
C ARG A 103 -58.68 8.56 -70.86
N ASP A 104 -58.03 7.44 -71.22
CA ASP A 104 -57.30 6.61 -70.26
C ASP A 104 -56.05 7.32 -69.73
N LEU A 105 -55.30 8.01 -70.61
CA LEU A 105 -54.14 8.81 -70.21
C LEU A 105 -54.52 9.99 -69.29
N GLU A 106 -55.66 10.62 -69.53
CA GLU A 106 -56.18 11.70 -68.68
C GLU A 106 -56.64 11.18 -67.31
N SER A 107 -57.29 10.01 -67.26
CA SER A 107 -57.60 9.28 -66.01
C SER A 107 -56.32 8.94 -65.22
N ARG A 108 -55.29 8.41 -65.87
CA ARG A 108 -53.99 8.12 -65.23
C ARG A 108 -53.30 9.38 -64.72
N ARG A 109 -53.37 10.48 -65.48
CA ARG A 109 -52.82 11.77 -65.06
C ARG A 109 -53.52 12.29 -63.79
N GLN A 110 -54.85 12.19 -63.72
CA GLN A 110 -55.61 12.58 -62.53
C GLN A 110 -55.23 11.71 -61.32
N LYS A 111 -55.05 10.40 -61.52
CA LYS A 111 -54.59 9.50 -60.45
C LYS A 111 -53.20 9.84 -59.94
N LEU A 112 -52.23 10.08 -60.85
CA LEU A 112 -50.89 10.54 -60.47
C LEU A 112 -50.90 11.89 -59.75
N GLN A 113 -51.76 12.82 -60.15
CA GLN A 113 -51.92 14.10 -59.43
C GLN A 113 -52.49 13.91 -58.02
N SER A 114 -53.42 12.97 -57.84
CA SER A 114 -53.94 12.59 -56.51
C SER A 114 -52.83 11.97 -55.64
N ASP A 115 -52.04 11.07 -56.20
CA ASP A 115 -50.94 10.41 -55.48
C ASP A 115 -49.85 11.42 -55.08
N ILE A 116 -49.51 12.38 -55.96
CA ILE A 116 -48.60 13.48 -55.64
C ILE A 116 -49.14 14.34 -54.49
N GLY A 117 -50.46 14.60 -54.46
CA GLY A 117 -51.10 15.30 -53.35
C GLY A 117 -50.95 14.55 -52.02
N LEU A 118 -51.17 13.24 -52.01
CA LEU A 118 -50.99 12.37 -50.84
C LEU A 118 -49.54 12.34 -50.38
N TYR A 119 -48.57 12.21 -51.29
CA TYR A 119 -47.16 12.21 -50.93
C TYR A 119 -46.70 13.56 -50.37
N ASN A 120 -47.19 14.68 -50.90
CA ASN A 120 -46.89 16.01 -50.34
C ASN A 120 -47.44 16.16 -48.92
N GLN A 121 -48.66 15.69 -48.66
CA GLN A 121 -49.24 15.71 -47.33
C GLN A 121 -48.40 14.87 -46.35
N LYS A 122 -47.91 13.70 -46.78
CA LYS A 122 -47.03 12.85 -45.98
C LYS A 122 -45.65 13.45 -45.74
N ILE A 123 -45.11 14.20 -46.71
CA ILE A 123 -43.87 14.97 -46.54
C ILE A 123 -44.05 16.05 -45.47
N ASP A 124 -45.18 16.75 -45.46
CA ASP A 124 -45.45 17.79 -44.47
C ASP A 124 -45.69 17.22 -43.07
N GLU A 125 -46.36 16.07 -42.94
CA GLU A 125 -46.46 15.32 -41.68
C GLU A 125 -45.07 14.91 -41.15
N LEU A 126 -44.22 14.33 -42.01
CA LEU A 126 -42.86 13.94 -41.64
C LEU A 126 -41.99 15.13 -41.24
N LYS A 127 -42.15 16.29 -41.90
CA LYS A 127 -41.45 17.54 -41.52
C LYS A 127 -41.88 18.05 -40.16
N GLN A 128 -43.18 18.00 -39.84
CA GLN A 128 -43.68 18.37 -38.52
C GLN A 128 -43.15 17.43 -37.44
N GLU A 129 -43.13 16.14 -37.71
CA GLU A 129 -42.58 15.14 -36.78
C GLU A 129 -41.06 15.34 -36.58
N LEU A 130 -40.31 15.60 -37.65
CA LEU A 130 -38.88 15.95 -37.55
C LEU A 130 -38.67 17.17 -36.66
N ALA A 131 -39.46 18.23 -36.85
CA ALA A 131 -39.35 19.44 -36.04
C ALA A 131 -39.68 19.18 -34.56
N ARG A 132 -40.69 18.34 -34.27
CA ARG A 132 -41.06 17.90 -32.91
C ARG A 132 -39.90 17.15 -32.24
N GLN A 133 -39.36 16.15 -32.93
CA GLN A 133 -38.21 15.37 -32.45
C GLN A 133 -36.99 16.26 -32.21
N GLN A 134 -36.73 17.23 -33.08
CA GLN A 134 -35.65 18.21 -32.92
C GLN A 134 -35.82 19.03 -31.63
N THR A 135 -37.03 19.53 -31.36
CA THR A 135 -37.32 20.27 -30.13
C THR A 135 -37.22 19.42 -28.86
N GLU A 136 -37.64 18.14 -28.92
CA GLU A 136 -37.45 17.21 -27.79
C GLU A 136 -35.97 16.94 -27.53
N LEU A 137 -35.18 16.73 -28.58
CA LEU A 137 -33.73 16.54 -28.48
C LEU A 137 -33.04 17.75 -27.84
N ASP A 138 -33.37 18.96 -28.27
CA ASP A 138 -32.78 20.18 -27.72
C ASP A 138 -33.18 20.41 -26.26
N ARG A 139 -34.43 20.08 -25.88
CA ARG A 139 -34.87 20.11 -24.48
C ARG A 139 -34.13 19.08 -23.62
N LEU A 140 -33.94 17.86 -24.13
CA LEU A 140 -33.15 16.81 -23.47
C LEU A 140 -31.70 17.24 -23.27
N LYS A 141 -31.06 17.84 -24.28
CA LYS A 141 -29.68 18.36 -24.17
C LYS A 141 -29.55 19.38 -23.04
N ILE A 142 -30.46 20.37 -22.97
CA ILE A 142 -30.45 21.38 -21.90
C ILE A 142 -30.65 20.72 -20.53
N SER A 143 -31.58 19.77 -20.42
CA SER A 143 -31.81 19.04 -19.17
C SER A 143 -30.58 18.24 -18.73
N VAL A 144 -29.86 17.63 -19.68
CA VAL A 144 -28.63 16.88 -19.42
C VAL A 144 -27.52 17.83 -18.97
N GLU A 145 -27.33 18.98 -19.64
CA GLU A 145 -26.36 20.00 -19.21
C GLU A 145 -26.66 20.52 -17.80
N GLN A 146 -27.92 20.85 -17.50
CA GLN A 146 -28.33 21.29 -16.17
C GLN A 146 -28.10 20.21 -15.11
N ALA A 147 -28.42 18.95 -15.42
CA ALA A 147 -28.14 17.81 -14.53
C ALA A 147 -26.64 17.64 -14.27
N GLN A 148 -25.80 17.77 -15.31
CA GLN A 148 -24.35 17.71 -15.18
C GLN A 148 -23.77 18.85 -14.35
N VAL A 149 -24.28 20.08 -14.49
CA VAL A 149 -23.87 21.24 -13.69
C VAL A 149 -24.28 21.04 -12.23
N ALA A 150 -25.54 20.68 -11.98
CA ALA A 150 -26.04 20.40 -10.63
C ALA A 150 -25.26 19.26 -9.96
N GLN A 151 -24.89 18.24 -10.73
CA GLN A 151 -24.03 17.15 -10.27
C GLN A 151 -22.62 17.65 -9.90
N ARG A 152 -21.97 18.47 -10.74
CA ARG A 152 -20.65 19.05 -10.42
C ARG A 152 -20.72 19.93 -9.18
N GLU A 153 -21.72 20.79 -9.07
CA GLU A 153 -21.92 21.64 -7.89
C GLU A 153 -22.17 20.80 -6.63
N ALA A 154 -22.92 19.70 -6.73
CA ALA A 154 -23.13 18.77 -5.62
C ALA A 154 -21.84 18.03 -5.23
N VAL A 155 -21.00 17.63 -6.19
CA VAL A 155 -19.69 17.03 -5.92
C VAL A 155 -18.75 18.04 -5.23
N LEU A 156 -18.70 19.26 -5.74
CA LEU A 156 -17.85 20.35 -5.22
C LEU A 156 -18.31 20.84 -3.84
N ARG A 157 -19.61 20.92 -3.58
CA ARG A 157 -20.12 21.24 -2.24
C ARG A 157 -19.78 20.17 -1.22
N ASN A 158 -19.72 18.89 -1.62
CA ASN A 158 -19.58 17.79 -0.68
C ASN A 158 -18.15 17.50 -0.21
N THR A 159 -17.12 18.06 -0.85
CA THR A 159 -15.73 17.81 -0.44
C THR A 159 -14.86 19.03 -0.73
N PRO A 160 -14.23 19.67 0.27
CA PRO A 160 -13.13 20.58 -0.03
C PRO A 160 -11.99 19.77 -0.67
N GLU A 161 -11.50 20.18 -1.84
CA GLU A 161 -10.26 19.64 -2.40
C GLU A 161 -9.10 20.03 -1.48
N LEU A 162 -8.78 19.14 -0.54
CA LEU A 162 -7.59 19.26 0.31
C LEU A 162 -6.37 18.89 -0.54
N ALA A 163 -5.80 19.87 -1.23
CA ALA A 163 -4.49 19.71 -1.84
C ALA A 163 -3.42 19.61 -0.75
N LEU A 164 -2.37 18.81 -1.01
CA LEU A 164 -1.22 18.74 -0.11
C LEU A 164 -0.65 20.17 0.08
N PRO A 165 -0.43 20.62 1.33
CA PRO A 165 0.24 21.87 1.59
C PRO A 165 1.58 21.92 0.85
N ARG A 166 1.94 23.09 0.32
CA ARG A 166 3.24 23.27 -0.34
C ARG A 166 4.35 22.87 0.63
N ALA A 167 5.28 22.07 0.14
CA ALA A 167 6.45 21.68 0.91
C ALA A 167 7.32 22.91 1.18
N LEU A 168 7.57 23.18 2.46
CA LEU A 168 8.42 24.27 2.90
C LEU A 168 9.77 23.68 3.28
N PHE A 169 10.82 24.12 2.59
CA PHE A 169 12.20 23.73 2.85
C PHE A 169 12.98 24.93 3.38
N SER A 170 14.04 24.64 4.15
CA SER A 170 15.06 25.64 4.43
C SER A 170 15.99 25.73 3.22
N ASP A 171 16.28 26.93 2.73
CA ASP A 171 17.25 27.14 1.64
C ASP A 171 18.55 27.83 2.11
N SER A 172 18.63 28.19 3.40
CA SER A 172 19.78 28.87 4.00
C SER A 172 20.74 27.91 4.70
N LEU A 173 22.02 28.30 4.77
CA LEU A 173 22.99 27.68 5.67
C LEU A 173 22.61 27.94 7.13
N PRO A 174 22.84 26.99 8.05
CA PRO A 174 22.68 27.22 9.48
C PRO A 174 23.56 28.39 9.94
N ALA A 175 22.99 29.29 10.73
CA ALA A 175 23.77 30.39 11.33
C ALA A 175 24.89 29.80 12.20
N VAL A 176 26.10 30.36 12.11
CA VAL A 176 27.20 29.91 12.96
C VAL A 176 27.00 30.46 14.37
N VAL A 177 26.77 29.57 15.34
CA VAL A 177 26.61 29.92 16.76
C VAL A 177 27.82 29.40 17.55
N ARG A 178 28.15 30.09 18.64
CA ARG A 178 29.24 29.66 19.53
C ARG A 178 28.88 28.30 20.17
N PRO A 179 29.85 27.40 20.36
CA PRO A 179 29.62 26.15 21.07
C PRO A 179 28.98 26.41 22.45
N ALA A 180 27.93 25.66 22.77
CA ALA A 180 27.29 25.71 24.08
C ALA A 180 28.25 25.15 25.15
N SER A 181 28.06 25.52 26.43
CA SER A 181 28.83 24.90 27.51
C SER A 181 28.39 23.45 27.73
N MET A 182 29.27 22.62 28.29
CA MET A 182 28.94 21.21 28.58
C MET A 182 27.70 21.05 29.47
N ASP A 183 27.49 21.95 30.44
CA ASP A 183 26.30 21.91 31.29
C ASP A 183 25.01 22.18 30.50
N GLN A 184 25.07 23.06 29.50
CA GLN A 184 23.95 23.32 28.61
C GLN A 184 23.69 22.15 27.67
N THR A 185 24.73 21.47 27.19
CA THR A 185 24.60 20.33 26.25
C THR A 185 24.12 19.06 26.94
N ARG A 186 24.49 18.85 28.22
CA ARG A 186 23.93 17.79 29.08
C ARG A 186 22.44 17.97 29.36
N GLY A 187 21.97 19.22 29.45
CA GLY A 187 20.56 19.56 29.61
C GLY A 187 19.74 19.64 28.31
N CYS A 188 20.24 19.10 27.18
CA CYS A 188 19.56 19.25 25.90
C CYS A 188 18.18 18.59 25.86
N LYS A 189 17.23 19.36 25.36
CA LYS A 189 15.87 18.94 25.01
C LYS A 189 15.59 19.34 23.57
N MET A 190 14.56 18.77 22.96
CA MET A 190 14.13 19.17 21.62
C MET A 190 13.90 20.70 21.53
N SER A 191 13.27 21.31 22.54
CA SER A 191 13.00 22.75 22.55
C SER A 191 14.22 23.65 22.71
N THR A 192 15.32 23.13 23.27
CA THR A 192 16.51 23.94 23.57
C THR A 192 17.65 23.68 22.60
N CYS A 193 17.80 22.46 22.09
CA CYS A 193 18.96 22.04 21.31
C CYS A 193 18.67 21.67 19.85
N PHE A 194 17.41 21.54 19.45
CA PHE A 194 17.03 21.25 18.08
C PHE A 194 16.47 22.50 17.38
N ASP A 195 16.89 22.75 16.14
CA ASP A 195 16.35 23.86 15.35
C ASP A 195 15.16 23.38 14.50
N HIS A 196 13.95 23.68 14.99
CA HIS A 196 12.70 23.35 14.31
C HIS A 196 12.48 24.14 13.01
N SER A 197 13.17 25.25 12.78
CA SER A 197 12.96 26.10 11.59
C SER A 197 13.30 25.40 10.28
N ARG A 198 14.18 24.38 10.32
CA ARG A 198 14.54 23.55 9.16
C ARG A 198 13.58 22.39 8.91
N CYS A 199 12.66 22.13 9.84
CA CYS A 199 11.85 20.92 9.89
C CYS A 199 10.36 21.26 9.87
N SER A 200 9.91 21.95 8.81
CA SER A 200 8.48 22.24 8.62
C SER A 200 7.64 20.97 8.60
N LEU A 201 6.42 21.03 9.16
CA LEU A 201 5.41 19.97 9.09
C LEU A 201 5.07 19.54 7.66
N THR A 202 5.29 20.42 6.67
CA THR A 202 5.02 20.15 5.25
C THR A 202 6.25 19.72 4.45
N SER A 203 7.44 19.74 5.06
CA SER A 203 8.71 19.44 4.36
C SER A 203 8.83 17.99 3.91
N GLY A 204 8.07 17.07 4.50
CA GLY A 204 8.21 15.63 4.28
C GLY A 204 9.46 15.03 4.93
N PHE A 205 10.02 15.70 5.94
CA PHE A 205 11.18 15.27 6.74
C PHE A 205 12.39 14.84 5.88
N PRO A 206 12.98 15.74 5.07
CA PRO A 206 14.15 15.42 4.27
C PRO A 206 15.38 15.17 5.14
N VAL A 207 16.06 14.05 4.92
CA VAL A 207 17.23 13.61 5.67
C VAL A 207 18.44 13.55 4.73
N PHE A 208 19.57 14.09 5.15
CA PHE A 208 20.81 14.06 4.38
C PHE A 208 21.85 13.19 5.09
N LEU A 209 22.48 12.27 4.37
CA LEU A 209 23.59 11.46 4.87
C LEU A 209 24.90 12.06 4.37
N TYR A 210 25.82 12.39 5.28
CA TYR A 210 27.19 12.70 4.90
C TYR A 210 27.89 11.43 4.38
N ASP A 211 28.55 11.53 3.22
CA ASP A 211 29.16 10.37 2.57
C ASP A 211 30.31 9.81 3.42
N PRO A 212 30.16 8.60 4.02
CA PRO A 212 31.15 8.05 4.95
C PRO A 212 32.50 7.75 4.30
N ASP A 213 32.58 7.73 2.96
CA ASP A 213 33.83 7.54 2.23
C ASP A 213 34.65 8.83 2.15
N THR A 214 34.00 9.99 2.24
CA THR A 214 34.67 11.32 2.11
C THR A 214 34.75 12.06 3.43
N THR A 215 33.74 11.91 4.30
CA THR A 215 33.69 12.53 5.61
C THR A 215 33.96 11.48 6.68
N LEU A 216 35.19 11.45 7.17
CA LEU A 216 35.64 10.55 8.24
C LEU A 216 35.84 11.33 9.55
N PRO A 217 34.81 11.40 10.42
CA PRO A 217 34.88 12.10 11.70
C PRO A 217 35.63 11.29 12.78
N VAL A 218 36.49 10.36 12.38
CA VAL A 218 37.28 9.50 13.25
C VAL A 218 38.73 10.00 13.38
N SER A 219 39.40 9.61 14.46
CA SER A 219 40.82 9.90 14.73
C SER A 219 41.74 9.22 13.71
N GLU A 220 42.97 9.74 13.55
CA GLU A 220 43.94 9.14 12.62
C GLU A 220 44.31 7.71 13.06
N GLY A 221 44.37 6.77 12.10
CA GLY A 221 44.61 5.35 12.37
C GLY A 221 43.35 4.53 12.69
N TYR A 222 42.17 5.15 12.68
CA TYR A 222 40.86 4.49 12.78
C TYR A 222 40.09 4.61 11.48
N ASP A 223 39.34 3.56 11.13
CA ASP A 223 38.35 3.60 10.07
C ASP A 223 37.03 2.96 10.51
N ILE A 224 35.93 3.42 9.93
CA ILE A 224 34.60 2.84 10.18
C ILE A 224 34.47 1.51 9.45
N ASP A 225 33.83 0.52 10.07
CA ASP A 225 33.56 -0.79 9.48
C ASP A 225 33.01 -0.68 8.04
N GLY A 226 33.71 -1.29 7.08
CA GLY A 226 33.41 -1.15 5.65
C GLY A 226 32.04 -1.71 5.25
N PHE A 227 31.55 -2.73 5.97
CA PHE A 227 30.18 -3.19 5.79
C PHE A 227 29.18 -2.14 6.24
N LEU A 228 29.35 -1.51 7.41
CA LEU A 228 28.44 -0.44 7.86
C LEU A 228 28.41 0.73 6.86
N LYS A 229 29.56 1.17 6.35
CA LYS A 229 29.61 2.22 5.31
C LYS A 229 28.76 1.87 4.09
N THR A 230 28.99 0.67 3.54
CA THR A 230 28.31 0.21 2.32
C THR A 230 26.82 -0.01 2.56
N THR A 231 26.47 -0.71 3.64
CA THR A 231 25.10 -1.09 3.93
C THR A 231 24.25 0.12 4.30
N ILE A 232 24.72 1.05 5.13
CA ILE A 232 23.95 2.25 5.50
C ILE A 232 23.68 3.12 4.27
N LYS A 233 24.68 3.29 3.38
CA LYS A 233 24.53 4.03 2.11
C LYS A 233 23.48 3.39 1.21
N GLN A 234 23.50 2.05 1.07
CA GLN A 234 22.51 1.31 0.29
C GLN A 234 21.10 1.40 0.91
N THR A 235 20.98 1.08 2.20
CA THR A 235 19.74 1.07 2.96
C THR A 235 19.05 2.43 2.94
N LEU A 236 19.77 3.51 3.29
CA LEU A 236 19.20 4.87 3.24
C LEU A 236 18.86 5.29 1.81
N GLY A 237 19.58 4.77 0.81
CA GLY A 237 19.28 5.00 -0.61
C GLY A 237 17.85 4.61 -1.01
N TYR A 238 17.27 3.62 -0.34
CA TYR A 238 15.88 3.20 -0.56
C TYR A 238 14.86 3.91 0.36
N ASN A 239 15.32 4.64 1.38
CA ASN A 239 14.44 5.34 2.31
C ASN A 239 13.80 6.56 1.63
N ALA A 240 12.48 6.66 1.71
CA ALA A 240 11.72 7.72 1.05
C ALA A 240 12.09 9.14 1.51
N HIS A 241 12.71 9.30 2.69
CA HIS A 241 13.08 10.59 3.27
C HIS A 241 14.48 11.08 2.88
N LEU A 242 15.33 10.25 2.26
CA LEU A 242 16.67 10.66 1.86
C LEU A 242 16.60 11.79 0.81
N THR A 243 17.44 12.80 0.97
CA THR A 243 17.65 13.87 -0.01
C THR A 243 19.12 13.96 -0.41
N THR A 244 19.37 14.24 -1.69
CA THR A 244 20.71 14.51 -2.22
C THR A 244 21.11 15.98 -2.07
N ASP A 245 20.16 16.87 -1.77
CA ASP A 245 20.41 18.30 -1.60
C ASP A 245 20.48 18.65 -0.10
N PRO A 246 21.69 18.90 0.44
CA PRO A 246 21.85 19.19 1.87
C PRO A 246 21.20 20.51 2.30
N LYS A 247 20.89 21.43 1.37
CA LYS A 247 20.20 22.67 1.72
C LYS A 247 18.80 22.39 2.23
N LYS A 248 18.08 21.50 1.56
CA LYS A 248 16.70 21.12 1.90
C LYS A 248 16.59 20.28 3.17
N ALA A 249 17.69 19.72 3.66
CA ALA A 249 17.70 18.78 4.76
C ALA A 249 17.21 19.40 6.08
N CYS A 250 16.31 18.67 6.73
CA CYS A 250 15.83 18.92 8.09
C CYS A 250 16.81 18.32 9.12
N VAL A 251 17.32 17.11 8.85
CA VAL A 251 18.28 16.39 9.69
C VAL A 251 19.47 15.92 8.87
N PHE A 252 20.66 15.97 9.49
CA PHE A 252 21.91 15.49 8.92
C PHE A 252 22.40 14.26 9.69
N LEU A 253 22.58 13.14 9.00
CA LEU A 253 23.10 11.90 9.55
C LEU A 253 24.61 11.84 9.33
N VAL A 254 25.36 11.53 10.38
CA VAL A 254 26.81 11.32 10.35
C VAL A 254 27.11 9.95 10.93
N LEU A 255 27.69 9.06 10.13
CA LEU A 255 28.19 7.78 10.62
C LEU A 255 29.50 7.99 11.36
N VAL A 256 29.55 7.60 12.64
CA VAL A 256 30.71 7.81 13.52
C VAL A 256 31.28 6.52 14.11
N GLY A 257 30.54 5.40 14.05
CA GLY A 257 31.01 4.09 14.48
C GLY A 257 30.14 2.93 13.96
N GLU A 258 30.57 1.68 14.04
CA GLU A 258 31.76 1.16 14.73
C GLU A 258 33.09 1.55 14.07
N ALA A 259 33.92 2.29 14.80
CA ALA A 259 35.23 2.74 14.35
C ALA A 259 36.31 1.81 14.93
N LEU A 260 37.05 1.15 14.04
CA LEU A 260 38.06 0.15 14.38
C LEU A 260 39.45 0.64 13.96
N PRO A 261 40.53 0.18 14.60
CA PRO A 261 41.87 0.46 14.12
C PRO A 261 42.08 -0.05 12.69
N GLU A 262 42.73 0.73 11.82
CA GLU A 262 42.90 0.41 10.38
C GLU A 262 43.48 -1.00 10.12
N HIS A 263 44.38 -1.46 11.00
CA HIS A 263 44.99 -2.78 10.91
C HIS A 263 44.00 -3.95 11.12
N GLU A 264 42.92 -3.75 11.87
CA GLU A 264 41.85 -4.74 12.04
C GLU A 264 40.83 -4.70 10.89
N VAL A 265 40.65 -3.54 10.26
CA VAL A 265 39.81 -3.38 9.06
C VAL A 265 40.44 -4.11 7.86
N LEU A 266 41.76 -4.00 7.67
CA LEU A 266 42.49 -4.60 6.54
C LEU A 266 42.57 -6.14 6.57
N LYS A 267 42.49 -6.79 7.74
CA LYS A 267 42.55 -8.26 7.87
C LYS A 267 41.41 -8.96 7.11
N ASN A 268 40.31 -8.27 6.83
CA ASN A 268 39.14 -8.84 6.18
C ASN A 268 39.06 -8.62 4.66
N ASN A 269 39.96 -7.83 4.06
CA ASN A 269 40.02 -7.70 2.60
C ASN A 269 40.82 -8.82 1.91
N ARG A 270 41.27 -9.86 2.64
CA ARG A 270 42.12 -10.94 2.12
C ARG A 270 41.31 -12.21 1.77
N TYR A 271 40.57 -12.17 0.66
CA TYR A 271 40.47 -13.33 -0.23
C TYR A 271 41.47 -13.13 -1.37
N ASN A 272 42.73 -13.47 -1.08
CA ASN A 272 43.83 -13.84 -1.98
C ASN A 272 45.16 -13.45 -1.34
N ASN A 273 45.83 -14.43 -0.74
CA ASN A 273 47.20 -14.86 -1.09
C ASN A 273 47.85 -15.52 0.14
N PRO A 274 48.06 -16.85 0.18
CA PRO A 274 48.79 -17.51 1.25
C PRO A 274 50.27 -17.51 0.89
N GLN A 275 50.99 -16.40 1.15
CA GLN A 275 52.44 -16.36 1.31
C GLN A 275 52.90 -14.93 1.64
N GLY A 276 53.55 -14.75 2.80
CA GLY A 276 54.08 -13.46 3.23
C GLY A 276 54.34 -13.40 4.74
N SER A 277 55.57 -13.74 5.09
CA SER A 277 56.23 -13.80 6.39
C SER A 277 56.09 -12.61 7.34
N GLY A 278 56.00 -12.90 8.65
CA GLY A 278 57.01 -12.50 9.66
C GLY A 278 57.12 -11.04 10.12
N LEU A 279 57.08 -10.88 11.45
CA LEU A 279 57.51 -9.75 12.29
C LEU A 279 56.68 -8.45 12.24
N GLU A 280 55.91 -8.21 13.31
CA GLU A 280 56.27 -7.13 14.26
C GLU A 280 55.59 -7.34 15.62
N ARG A 281 56.43 -7.44 16.65
CA ARG A 281 56.06 -7.59 18.05
C ARG A 281 56.19 -6.19 18.64
N THR A 282 55.11 -5.41 18.65
CA THR A 282 55.12 -4.07 19.25
C THR A 282 55.15 -4.14 20.78
N LEU A 283 56.02 -3.30 21.34
CA LEU A 283 56.39 -3.20 22.75
C LEU A 283 55.20 -2.89 23.70
N PRO A 284 55.25 -3.33 24.98
CA PRO A 284 54.30 -2.89 26.00
C PRO A 284 54.71 -1.50 26.50
N GLY A 285 54.05 -0.45 25.99
CA GLY A 285 54.32 0.93 26.42
C GLY A 285 53.65 2.04 25.63
N ALA A 286 52.74 1.75 24.70
CA ALA A 286 52.05 2.78 23.92
C ALA A 286 50.76 3.22 24.61
N ILE A 287 50.76 4.48 25.09
CA ILE A 287 49.70 5.51 25.12
C ILE A 287 48.25 5.01 25.31
N PRO A 288 47.48 5.55 26.30
CA PRO A 288 46.09 5.15 26.53
C PRO A 288 45.24 5.26 25.24
N PRO A 289 44.20 4.44 25.07
CA PRO A 289 43.44 4.38 23.83
C PRO A 289 42.86 5.78 23.56
N GLN A 290 43.39 6.45 22.54
CA GLN A 290 42.77 7.67 22.03
C GLN A 290 41.37 7.28 21.55
N SER A 291 40.38 8.02 22.02
CA SER A 291 39.00 7.94 21.54
C SER A 291 38.94 7.90 20.02
N SER A 292 38.11 7.01 19.47
CA SER A 292 37.97 6.84 18.02
C SER A 292 37.35 8.05 17.31
N LEU A 293 36.63 8.94 18.04
CA LEU A 293 36.00 10.13 17.49
C LEU A 293 36.91 11.36 17.49
N ASN A 294 36.92 12.11 16.38
CA ASN A 294 37.57 13.41 16.29
C ASN A 294 36.56 14.56 16.22
N VAL A 295 36.30 15.21 17.37
CA VAL A 295 35.32 16.31 17.49
C VAL A 295 35.70 17.53 16.63
N THR A 296 36.98 17.78 16.40
CA THR A 296 37.43 18.89 15.55
C THR A 296 36.99 18.68 14.11
N ARG A 297 37.04 17.44 13.61
CA ARG A 297 36.54 17.10 12.26
C ARG A 297 35.02 17.24 12.15
N LEU A 298 34.27 16.92 13.20
CA LEU A 298 32.81 17.18 13.24
C LEU A 298 32.49 18.68 13.08
N ARG A 299 33.25 19.54 13.77
CA ARG A 299 33.05 21.00 13.71
C ARG A 299 33.35 21.62 12.35
N LEU A 300 34.10 20.92 11.50
CA LEU A 300 34.43 21.34 10.13
C LEU A 300 33.37 20.93 9.10
N LEU A 301 32.33 20.19 9.47
CA LEU A 301 31.28 19.79 8.54
C LEU A 301 30.51 21.03 8.01
N PRO A 302 30.24 21.13 6.69
CA PRO A 302 29.67 22.34 6.06
C PRO A 302 28.35 22.85 6.66
N TYR A 303 27.53 21.98 7.24
CA TYR A 303 26.24 22.35 7.86
C TYR A 303 26.24 22.26 9.38
N TRP A 304 27.39 22.02 10.03
CA TRP A 304 27.48 21.86 11.49
C TRP A 304 26.95 23.06 12.28
N GLY A 305 27.03 24.27 11.71
CA GLY A 305 26.49 25.50 12.32
C GLY A 305 27.22 25.93 13.60
N GLY A 306 28.41 25.39 13.87
CA GLY A 306 29.25 25.67 15.04
C GLY A 306 28.95 24.79 16.26
N ASP A 307 27.70 24.35 16.44
CA ASP A 307 27.24 23.62 17.63
C ASP A 307 26.55 22.27 17.38
N GLY A 308 26.37 21.84 16.12
CA GLY A 308 25.88 20.50 15.79
C GLY A 308 24.37 20.30 15.87
N ARG A 309 23.57 21.36 16.04
CA ARG A 309 22.11 21.24 15.99
C ARG A 309 21.65 20.58 14.68
N ASN A 310 20.56 19.81 14.76
CA ASN A 310 19.99 19.01 13.67
C ASN A 310 20.91 17.91 13.12
N HIS A 311 22.10 17.70 13.70
CA HIS A 311 22.96 16.56 13.37
C HIS A 311 22.63 15.38 14.29
N VAL A 312 22.67 14.19 13.71
CA VAL A 312 22.46 12.92 14.40
C VAL A 312 23.68 12.05 14.13
N LEU A 313 24.41 11.74 15.20
CA LEU A 313 25.60 10.90 15.13
C LEU A 313 25.18 9.43 15.33
N LEU A 314 25.42 8.63 14.29
CA LEU A 314 25.08 7.21 14.25
C LEU A 314 26.31 6.40 14.67
N ASN A 315 26.21 5.73 15.82
CA ASN A 315 27.23 4.82 16.33
C ASN A 315 26.61 3.43 16.52
N PHE A 316 26.83 2.55 15.54
CA PHE A 316 26.28 1.22 15.55
C PHE A 316 27.33 0.21 16.00
N ALA A 317 27.08 -0.46 17.13
CA ALA A 317 27.90 -1.60 17.53
C ALA A 317 27.57 -2.83 16.68
N ARG A 318 28.60 -3.57 16.26
CA ARG A 318 28.42 -4.80 15.48
C ARG A 318 29.43 -5.90 15.82
N ARG A 319 30.73 -5.60 15.81
CA ARG A 319 31.82 -6.58 16.00
C ARG A 319 32.27 -6.61 17.46
N GLU A 320 32.50 -5.45 18.05
CA GLU A 320 32.80 -5.31 19.47
C GLU A 320 31.51 -5.41 20.30
N ILE A 321 31.13 -6.63 20.65
CA ILE A 321 30.02 -6.93 21.55
C ILE A 321 30.60 -7.32 22.91
N GLY A 322 31.07 -6.35 23.69
CA GLY A 322 31.69 -6.57 25.00
C GLY A 322 31.31 -5.52 26.05
N PRO A 323 31.75 -5.68 27.30
CA PRO A 323 31.45 -4.75 28.40
C PRO A 323 31.86 -3.31 28.09
N GLY A 324 30.86 -2.43 28.06
CA GLY A 324 30.99 -1.02 27.69
C GLY A 324 31.53 -0.76 26.27
N ALA A 325 31.39 -1.73 25.36
CA ALA A 325 31.53 -1.52 23.92
C ALA A 325 30.32 -0.76 23.37
N GLY A 326 30.49 -0.07 22.24
CA GLY A 326 29.41 0.70 21.62
C GLY A 326 29.04 2.01 22.33
N ASN A 327 29.83 2.47 23.31
CA ASN A 327 29.71 3.81 23.88
C ASN A 327 30.90 4.68 23.45
N MET A 328 30.67 5.62 22.54
CA MET A 328 31.72 6.50 22.02
C MET A 328 32.19 7.58 23.01
N LEU A 329 31.40 7.88 24.04
CA LEU A 329 31.71 8.92 25.03
C LEU A 329 32.50 8.39 26.23
N ARG A 330 32.76 7.07 26.28
CA ARG A 330 33.35 6.42 27.44
C ARG A 330 34.75 6.95 27.73
N GLY A 331 35.02 7.24 29.01
CA GLY A 331 36.35 7.62 29.50
C GLY A 331 36.89 8.97 29.00
N THR A 332 36.09 9.76 28.28
CA THR A 332 36.52 11.05 27.73
C THR A 332 35.49 12.15 28.00
N GLN A 333 35.95 13.36 28.37
CA GLN A 333 35.11 14.56 28.45
C GLN A 333 34.87 15.14 27.05
N MET A 334 34.26 14.36 26.16
CA MET A 334 33.92 14.83 24.81
C MET A 334 32.62 15.62 24.80
N ASP A 335 32.61 16.72 24.06
CA ASP A 335 31.43 17.54 23.81
C ASP A 335 31.06 17.51 22.33
N THR A 336 30.00 16.77 22.01
CA THR A 336 29.40 16.71 20.67
C THR A 336 28.46 17.89 20.41
N GLY A 337 28.36 18.85 21.34
CA GLY A 337 27.49 20.00 21.23
C GLY A 337 26.02 19.61 21.36
N ARG A 338 25.20 20.19 20.47
CA ARG A 338 23.76 19.94 20.35
C ARG A 338 23.44 18.82 19.36
N ALA A 339 24.43 18.06 18.89
CA ALA A 339 24.17 16.90 18.05
C ALA A 339 23.52 15.79 18.87
N MET A 340 22.53 15.14 18.30
CA MET A 340 21.84 13.99 18.88
C MET A 340 22.69 12.73 18.72
N LEU A 341 22.70 11.86 19.72
CA LEU A 341 23.44 10.61 19.69
C LEU A 341 22.49 9.43 19.51
N VAL A 342 22.86 8.53 18.60
CA VAL A 342 22.17 7.26 18.39
C VAL A 342 23.18 6.13 18.57
N GLN A 343 23.05 5.39 19.66
CA GLN A 343 23.92 4.25 19.98
C GLN A 343 23.23 3.23 20.88
N SER A 344 23.86 2.08 21.08
CA SER A 344 23.30 0.98 21.89
C SER A 344 23.62 1.09 23.38
N SER A 345 24.68 1.80 23.75
CA SER A 345 25.19 1.86 25.12
C SER A 345 25.24 3.29 25.64
N PHE A 346 24.78 3.51 26.87
CA PHE A 346 24.79 4.80 27.54
C PHE A 346 24.97 4.65 29.07
N GLU A 347 25.68 5.62 29.65
CA GLU A 347 25.74 5.86 31.10
C GLU A 347 24.70 6.94 31.50
N GLU A 348 24.25 6.92 32.75
CA GLU A 348 23.20 7.83 33.26
C GLU A 348 23.58 9.31 33.12
N ASN A 349 24.86 9.65 33.29
CA ASN A 349 25.38 11.01 33.16
C ASN A 349 25.53 11.49 31.70
N GLN A 350 25.38 10.60 30.71
CA GLN A 350 25.57 10.87 29.28
C GLN A 350 24.24 10.92 28.53
N PHE A 351 23.27 10.06 28.90
CA PHE A 351 22.04 9.90 28.15
C PHE A 351 21.07 11.07 28.36
N ARG A 352 20.75 11.78 27.28
CA ARG A 352 19.81 12.92 27.34
C ARG A 352 18.41 12.43 27.00
N VAL A 353 17.64 12.13 28.05
CA VAL A 353 16.28 11.58 27.95
C VAL A 353 15.39 12.46 27.06
N GLY A 354 14.76 11.84 26.06
CA GLY A 354 13.88 12.52 25.09
C GLY A 354 14.63 13.36 24.04
N PHE A 355 15.96 13.32 24.04
CA PHE A 355 16.80 13.94 23.02
C PHE A 355 17.67 12.90 22.31
N ASP A 356 18.48 12.12 23.03
CA ASP A 356 19.23 10.99 22.45
C ASP A 356 18.31 9.79 22.15
N LEU A 357 18.80 8.84 21.35
CA LEU A 357 18.05 7.65 20.96
C LEU A 357 18.86 6.39 21.19
N ILE A 358 18.31 5.44 21.93
CA ILE A 358 18.88 4.11 22.09
C ILE A 358 18.45 3.27 20.88
N ALA A 359 19.42 2.70 20.17
CA ALA A 359 19.21 1.82 19.01
C ALA A 359 19.87 0.45 19.26
N PRO A 360 19.30 -0.64 18.70
CA PRO A 360 19.90 -1.97 18.85
C PRO A 360 21.26 -2.07 18.14
N PRO A 361 22.13 -3.01 18.54
CA PRO A 361 23.31 -3.35 17.76
C PRO A 361 22.91 -3.96 16.40
N ILE A 362 23.77 -3.79 15.41
CA ILE A 362 23.53 -4.25 14.04
C ILE A 362 23.96 -5.71 13.90
N LEU A 363 23.08 -6.62 14.30
CA LEU A 363 23.32 -8.08 14.29
C LEU A 363 22.66 -8.81 13.10
N GLY A 364 21.70 -8.15 12.46
CA GLY A 364 20.92 -8.72 11.36
C GLY A 364 21.55 -8.54 9.97
N PRO A 365 20.91 -9.10 8.93
CA PRO A 365 21.30 -8.86 7.55
C PRO A 365 21.10 -7.38 7.13
N PRO A 366 21.67 -6.95 5.99
CA PRO A 366 21.44 -5.62 5.42
C PRO A 366 19.95 -5.23 5.28
N GLY A 367 19.10 -6.17 4.85
CA GLY A 367 17.68 -5.99 4.62
C GLY A 367 17.05 -7.27 4.07
N GLY A 368 15.77 -7.19 3.69
CA GLY A 368 15.01 -8.30 3.13
C GLY A 368 14.23 -9.12 4.18
N ASP A 369 13.62 -10.21 3.71
CA ASP A 369 12.77 -11.08 4.52
C ASP A 369 13.56 -11.91 5.53
N VAL A 370 13.17 -11.84 6.81
CA VAL A 370 13.86 -12.51 7.93
C VAL A 370 13.09 -13.69 8.53
N TRP A 371 11.96 -14.09 7.93
CA TRP A 371 11.07 -15.12 8.48
C TRP A 371 11.74 -16.48 8.69
N GLN A 372 12.83 -16.78 7.97
CA GLN A 372 13.61 -18.01 8.10
C GLN A 372 14.33 -18.10 9.45
N GLU A 373 14.62 -16.95 10.06
CA GLU A 373 15.25 -16.89 11.38
C GLU A 373 14.24 -17.02 12.53
N CYS A 374 12.97 -16.75 12.25
CA CYS A 374 11.90 -16.75 13.24
C CYS A 374 11.56 -18.16 13.72
N SER A 375 11.47 -18.32 15.04
CA SER A 375 10.98 -19.56 15.65
C SER A 375 9.45 -19.66 15.62
N PRO A 376 8.89 -20.88 15.65
CA PRO A 376 7.46 -21.08 15.86
C PRO A 376 6.97 -20.46 17.18
N MET A 377 5.76 -19.90 17.17
CA MET A 377 5.15 -19.32 18.38
C MET A 377 4.61 -20.38 19.35
N LEU A 378 4.25 -21.55 18.82
CA LEU A 378 3.73 -22.69 19.56
C LEU A 378 4.82 -23.76 19.78
N PRO A 379 4.76 -24.53 20.89
CA PRO A 379 3.79 -24.45 21.99
C PRO A 379 3.99 -23.20 22.87
N ALA A 380 2.93 -22.74 23.53
CA ALA A 380 2.98 -21.55 24.40
C ALA A 380 4.03 -21.70 25.51
N ARG A 381 4.04 -22.85 26.20
CA ARG A 381 5.08 -23.24 27.14
C ARG A 381 6.06 -24.18 26.45
N ARG A 382 7.34 -23.84 26.51
CA ARG A 382 8.44 -24.64 25.94
C ARG A 382 9.15 -25.39 27.06
N LYS A 383 10.06 -26.28 26.68
CA LYS A 383 10.78 -27.21 27.58
C LYS A 383 11.38 -26.50 28.80
N TYR A 384 12.13 -25.42 28.59
CA TYR A 384 12.65 -24.62 29.68
C TYR A 384 11.65 -23.52 30.04
N LEU A 385 11.29 -23.43 31.32
CA LEU A 385 10.50 -22.30 31.80
C LEU A 385 11.34 -21.02 31.68
N LEU A 386 12.57 -21.05 32.18
CA LEU A 386 13.49 -19.92 32.16
C LEU A 386 14.90 -20.39 31.77
N SER A 387 15.57 -19.60 30.93
CA SER A 387 16.99 -19.80 30.62
C SER A 387 17.84 -18.54 30.80
N PHE A 388 19.11 -18.75 31.15
CA PHE A 388 20.14 -17.74 31.26
C PHE A 388 21.50 -18.35 30.91
N GLN A 389 22.30 -17.65 30.12
CA GLN A 389 23.69 -18.00 29.86
C GLN A 389 24.55 -16.73 29.87
N GLY A 390 25.44 -16.58 30.85
CA GLY A 390 26.42 -15.49 30.89
C GLY A 390 27.42 -15.65 32.01
N GLU A 391 28.59 -15.03 31.88
CA GLU A 391 29.60 -14.97 32.93
C GLU A 391 29.83 -13.51 33.36
N LEU A 392 29.93 -13.26 34.67
CA LEU A 392 30.12 -11.92 35.20
C LEU A 392 31.60 -11.51 35.10
N MET A 393 31.90 -10.57 34.21
CA MET A 393 33.26 -10.06 34.03
C MET A 393 33.53 -8.95 35.06
N GLY A 394 34.62 -9.07 35.84
CA GLY A 394 35.01 -8.04 36.83
C GLY A 394 35.75 -8.54 38.08
N GLN A 395 35.76 -9.84 38.37
CA GLN A 395 36.56 -10.41 39.46
C GLN A 395 37.99 -10.72 39.00
N ASN A 396 38.94 -9.81 39.26
CA ASN A 396 40.32 -10.24 39.50
C ASN A 396 40.40 -10.80 40.92
N GLY A 397 40.06 -12.07 41.08
CA GLY A 397 40.11 -12.76 42.35
C GLY A 397 39.82 -14.24 42.16
N SER A 398 40.81 -14.98 41.68
CA SER A 398 40.85 -16.44 41.75
C SER A 398 40.40 -16.89 43.14
N LEU A 399 39.32 -17.69 43.23
CA LEU A 399 39.04 -18.55 44.37
C LEU A 399 40.15 -19.60 44.47
N GLY A 400 41.30 -19.19 44.99
CA GLY A 400 42.38 -20.02 45.46
C GLY A 400 42.32 -20.05 46.97
N ILE A 401 41.92 -21.20 47.52
CA ILE A 401 42.02 -21.51 48.93
C ILE A 401 43.48 -21.30 49.38
N ALA A 402 43.75 -20.26 50.17
CA ALA A 402 44.94 -20.16 51.00
C ALA A 402 44.66 -19.20 52.16
N GLY A 403 44.67 -19.73 53.38
CA GLY A 403 44.54 -18.94 54.60
C GLY A 403 45.78 -18.08 54.88
N GLY A 404 45.60 -17.08 55.75
CA GLY A 404 46.70 -16.46 56.49
C GLY A 404 46.83 -14.94 56.33
N GLY A 405 46.22 -14.21 57.28
CA GLY A 405 46.74 -13.03 57.96
C GLY A 405 47.44 -11.91 57.18
N GLY A 406 46.87 -10.70 57.23
CA GLY A 406 47.60 -9.47 56.96
C GLY A 406 46.69 -8.25 56.87
N GLY A 407 46.54 -7.52 57.99
CA GLY A 407 45.81 -6.25 58.03
C GLY A 407 46.55 -5.13 57.28
N GLY A 408 45.81 -4.42 56.43
CA GLY A 408 46.26 -3.20 55.76
C GLY A 408 45.03 -2.34 55.43
N ALA A 409 44.95 -1.16 56.03
CA ALA A 409 43.82 -0.25 55.96
C ALA A 409 43.58 0.28 54.52
N ALA A 410 42.35 0.10 54.02
CA ALA A 410 41.84 0.75 52.83
C ALA A 410 41.22 2.12 53.20
N GLY A 411 41.61 3.16 52.47
CA GLY A 411 41.03 4.51 52.59
C GLY A 411 39.61 4.60 52.02
N PRO A 412 38.84 5.65 52.35
CA PRO A 412 37.41 5.70 52.11
C PRO A 412 37.09 6.31 50.73
N HIS A 413 36.88 5.46 49.72
CA HIS A 413 36.11 5.81 48.52
C HIS A 413 35.43 4.55 47.95
N GLY A 414 34.09 4.56 47.91
CA GLY A 414 33.25 3.55 47.23
C GLY A 414 32.43 2.67 48.17
N THR A 415 31.33 3.18 48.73
CA THR A 415 30.36 2.39 49.52
C THR A 415 29.23 1.78 48.68
N ASP A 416 29.09 2.17 47.41
CA ASP A 416 27.95 1.78 46.54
C ASP A 416 28.17 0.43 45.83
N ASP A 417 29.41 0.13 45.43
CA ASP A 417 29.74 -1.12 44.74
C ASP A 417 29.54 -2.35 45.63
N THR A 418 29.85 -2.24 46.93
CA THR A 418 29.73 -3.34 47.91
C THR A 418 28.30 -3.81 48.16
N GLU A 419 27.30 -2.91 48.13
CA GLU A 419 25.90 -3.32 48.29
C GLU A 419 25.39 -4.01 47.02
N SER A 420 25.74 -3.50 45.84
CA SER A 420 25.38 -4.11 44.55
C SER A 420 25.96 -5.53 44.40
N ASP A 421 27.17 -5.75 44.92
CA ASP A 421 27.84 -7.06 44.96
C ASP A 421 27.04 -8.09 45.75
N THR A 422 26.58 -7.73 46.94
CA THR A 422 25.79 -8.64 47.80
C THR A 422 24.44 -9.01 47.18
N VAL A 423 23.80 -8.08 46.46
CA VAL A 423 22.51 -8.31 45.82
C VAL A 423 22.65 -9.23 44.61
N ASP A 424 23.64 -9.02 43.76
CA ASP A 424 23.87 -9.88 42.59
C ASP A 424 24.29 -11.30 42.99
N GLU A 425 25.07 -11.46 44.08
CA GLU A 425 25.41 -12.76 44.65
C GLU A 425 24.17 -13.49 45.18
N PHE A 426 23.31 -12.80 45.94
CA PHE A 426 22.03 -13.32 46.43
C PHE A 426 21.11 -13.76 45.27
N ILE A 427 21.04 -12.99 44.18
CA ILE A 427 20.26 -13.35 42.99
C ILE A 427 20.77 -14.66 42.39
N ILE A 428 22.09 -14.82 42.23
CA ILE A 428 22.68 -16.03 41.65
C ILE A 428 22.41 -17.24 42.54
N GLU A 429 22.60 -17.10 43.86
CA GLU A 429 22.32 -18.17 44.83
C GLU A 429 20.85 -18.58 44.75
N HIS A 430 19.93 -17.63 44.79
CA HIS A 430 18.49 -17.92 44.72
C HIS A 430 18.09 -18.57 43.38
N LEU A 431 18.67 -18.14 42.26
CA LEU A 431 18.42 -18.74 40.96
C LEU A 431 18.95 -20.19 40.88
N LYS A 432 20.11 -20.47 41.49
CA LYS A 432 20.66 -21.84 41.61
C LYS A 432 19.76 -22.71 42.50
N GLU A 433 19.30 -22.19 43.64
CA GLU A 433 18.34 -22.87 44.52
C GLU A 433 17.05 -23.21 43.77
N MET A 434 16.45 -22.24 43.07
CA MET A 434 15.26 -22.43 42.26
C MET A 434 15.43 -23.53 41.21
N SER A 435 16.59 -23.56 40.53
CA SER A 435 16.90 -24.59 39.53
C SER A 435 17.11 -25.99 40.12
N SER A 436 17.57 -26.08 41.37
CA SER A 436 17.78 -27.36 42.09
C SER A 436 16.56 -27.81 42.92
N GLY A 437 15.55 -26.94 43.02
CA GLY A 437 14.36 -27.15 43.83
C GLY A 437 13.46 -28.29 43.33
N ARG A 438 12.45 -28.62 44.14
CA ARG A 438 11.53 -29.76 43.88
C ARG A 438 10.43 -29.48 42.84
N THR A 439 10.61 -28.47 41.99
CA THR A 439 9.58 -28.08 41.01
C THR A 439 9.60 -29.01 39.80
N GLN A 440 8.48 -29.11 39.07
CA GLN A 440 8.42 -29.86 37.81
C GLN A 440 8.96 -29.08 36.60
N ASP A 441 9.29 -27.79 36.79
CA ASP A 441 9.76 -26.93 35.71
C ASP A 441 11.25 -27.14 35.45
N TYR A 442 11.65 -27.10 34.17
CA TYR A 442 13.05 -27.18 33.79
C TYR A 442 13.64 -25.79 33.64
N PHE A 443 14.85 -25.61 34.18
CA PHE A 443 15.62 -24.38 34.12
C PHE A 443 16.96 -24.65 33.41
N MET A 444 17.41 -23.72 32.58
CA MET A 444 18.74 -23.75 31.96
C MET A 444 19.50 -22.50 32.38
N LEU A 445 20.18 -22.56 33.53
CA LEU A 445 20.89 -21.42 34.10
C LEU A 445 22.39 -21.71 34.15
N GLN A 446 23.15 -20.94 33.39
CA GLN A 446 24.60 -21.05 33.30
C GLN A 446 25.24 -19.70 33.61
N PHE A 447 25.94 -19.64 34.75
CA PHE A 447 26.63 -18.43 35.25
C PHE A 447 28.15 -18.46 35.03
N GLU A 448 28.67 -19.60 34.56
CA GLU A 448 30.09 -19.83 34.25
C GLU A 448 30.16 -20.51 32.88
N CYS A 449 30.92 -19.95 31.95
CA CYS A 449 31.01 -20.45 30.58
C CYS A 449 32.26 -19.94 29.86
N VAL A 450 32.56 -20.51 28.70
CA VAL A 450 33.56 -19.92 27.81
C VAL A 450 32.92 -18.68 27.16
N PRO A 451 33.48 -17.47 27.35
CA PRO A 451 32.98 -16.26 26.71
C PRO A 451 33.00 -16.41 25.18
N ALA A 452 32.08 -15.76 24.50
CA ALA A 452 32.12 -15.67 23.05
C ALA A 452 33.47 -15.10 22.61
N THR A 453 34.10 -15.71 21.61
CA THR A 453 35.50 -15.52 21.16
C THR A 453 35.92 -14.09 20.78
N GLU A 454 35.02 -13.11 20.85
CA GLU A 454 35.21 -11.73 20.39
C GLU A 454 35.13 -10.68 21.54
N GLN A 455 34.97 -11.09 22.80
CA GLN A 455 34.80 -10.16 23.92
C GLN A 455 36.15 -9.78 24.56
N ARG A 456 36.65 -8.58 24.27
CA ARG A 456 37.77 -7.96 25.02
C ARG A 456 37.20 -7.30 26.29
N SER A 457 37.84 -7.52 27.44
CA SER A 457 37.44 -6.93 28.73
C SER A 457 38.28 -5.69 29.04
N PRO A 458 37.73 -4.47 28.91
CA PRO A 458 38.33 -3.29 29.54
C PRO A 458 38.04 -3.32 31.05
N SER A 459 39.07 -3.06 31.85
CA SER A 459 39.01 -3.02 33.31
C SER A 459 37.93 -2.06 33.84
N GLY A 460 37.12 -2.53 34.80
CA GLY A 460 36.29 -1.68 35.66
C GLY A 460 34.77 -1.65 35.40
N LEU A 461 34.23 -2.39 34.43
CA LEU A 461 32.78 -2.45 34.19
C LEU A 461 32.23 -3.87 34.43
N ARG A 462 31.34 -3.99 35.42
CA ARG A 462 30.76 -5.26 35.87
C ARG A 462 29.52 -5.60 35.04
N GLU A 463 29.67 -6.54 34.11
CA GLU A 463 28.61 -6.90 33.17
C GLU A 463 28.64 -8.38 32.78
N TRP A 464 27.46 -8.91 32.40
CA TRP A 464 27.24 -10.31 32.02
C TRP A 464 27.60 -10.59 30.55
N SER A 465 28.75 -11.23 30.34
CA SER A 465 29.31 -11.66 29.04
C SER A 465 28.40 -12.67 28.33
N LEU A 466 28.57 -12.85 27.01
CA LEU A 466 27.80 -13.84 26.24
C LEU A 466 28.52 -15.19 26.23
N CYS A 467 27.80 -16.29 26.50
CA CYS A 467 28.37 -17.63 26.45
C CYS A 467 28.37 -18.22 25.03
N GLY A 468 29.46 -18.90 24.67
CA GLY A 468 29.54 -19.74 23.47
C GLY A 468 29.24 -19.01 22.14
N THR A 469 28.73 -19.76 21.17
CA THR A 469 28.39 -19.24 19.82
C THR A 469 26.95 -18.77 19.72
N ASP A 470 26.64 -17.93 18.73
CA ASP A 470 25.25 -17.52 18.40
C ASP A 470 24.33 -18.74 18.22
N ASN A 471 24.81 -19.76 17.50
CA ASN A 471 24.05 -20.99 17.25
C ASN A 471 23.74 -21.78 18.52
N SER A 472 24.69 -21.90 19.45
CA SER A 472 24.47 -22.60 20.72
C SER A 472 23.49 -21.85 21.64
N ARG A 473 23.49 -20.52 21.64
CA ARG A 473 22.51 -19.74 22.39
C ARG A 473 21.13 -19.83 21.74
N LYS A 474 21.07 -19.75 20.41
CA LYS A 474 19.84 -19.88 19.62
C LYS A 474 19.13 -21.22 19.86
N SER A 475 19.85 -22.33 19.99
CA SER A 475 19.22 -23.64 20.28
C SER A 475 18.55 -23.67 21.65
N VAL A 476 19.18 -23.11 22.68
CA VAL A 476 18.61 -23.02 24.04
C VAL A 476 17.40 -22.08 24.06
N LEU A 477 17.51 -20.89 23.46
CA LEU A 477 16.43 -19.90 23.44
C LEU A 477 15.19 -20.40 22.69
N LYS A 478 15.38 -21.21 21.63
CA LYS A 478 14.28 -21.87 20.90
C LYS A 478 13.45 -22.81 21.78
N GLU A 479 14.08 -23.44 22.78
CA GLU A 479 13.43 -24.33 23.74
C GLU A 479 12.97 -23.61 25.02
N SER A 480 13.17 -22.29 25.12
CA SER A 480 12.90 -21.50 26.32
C SER A 480 11.63 -20.68 26.22
N THR A 481 10.82 -20.70 27.28
CA THR A 481 9.62 -19.86 27.39
C THR A 481 10.01 -18.42 27.69
N PHE A 482 10.81 -18.23 28.73
CA PHE A 482 11.39 -16.95 29.14
C PHE A 482 12.91 -16.96 28.99
N ALA A 483 13.48 -15.83 28.58
CA ALA A 483 14.92 -15.60 28.56
C ALA A 483 15.26 -14.54 29.62
N LEU A 484 16.05 -14.90 30.62
CA LEU A 484 16.48 -13.97 31.66
C LEU A 484 17.54 -13.01 31.09
N LEU A 485 17.32 -11.72 31.31
CA LEU A 485 18.25 -10.63 31.02
C LEU A 485 18.54 -9.93 32.35
N LEU A 486 19.80 -9.91 32.75
CA LEU A 486 20.23 -9.21 33.96
C LEU A 486 20.69 -7.81 33.55
N ALA A 487 20.11 -6.78 34.19
CA ALA A 487 20.55 -5.40 33.97
C ALA A 487 22.03 -5.21 34.36
N PRO A 488 22.81 -4.42 33.60
CA PRO A 488 24.19 -4.09 33.95
C PRO A 488 24.25 -3.35 35.29
N GLY A 489 25.37 -3.49 36.02
CA GLY A 489 25.65 -2.68 37.21
C GLY A 489 26.23 -1.30 36.88
N GLY A 490 26.37 -0.44 37.89
CA GLY A 490 27.20 0.78 37.79
C GLY A 490 26.60 1.96 37.02
N GLY A 491 25.29 2.22 37.15
CA GLY A 491 24.67 3.43 36.57
C GLY A 491 24.56 3.46 35.04
N SER A 492 24.58 2.29 34.39
CA SER A 492 24.36 2.18 32.94
C SER A 492 22.87 2.18 32.62
N VAL A 493 22.45 3.06 31.69
CA VAL A 493 21.06 3.15 31.21
C VAL A 493 20.77 2.08 30.17
N SER A 494 21.75 1.75 29.33
CA SER A 494 21.66 0.70 28.32
C SER A 494 23.05 0.21 27.99
N SER A 495 23.16 -1.06 27.60
CA SER A 495 24.43 -1.66 27.18
C SER A 495 24.26 -2.51 25.93
N THR A 496 25.32 -2.60 25.13
CA THR A 496 25.33 -3.40 23.89
C THR A 496 25.02 -4.88 24.15
N LEU A 497 25.46 -5.44 25.29
CA LEU A 497 25.18 -6.82 25.67
C LEU A 497 23.72 -7.06 26.04
N LEU A 498 23.11 -6.15 26.82
CA LEU A 498 21.68 -6.22 27.13
C LEU A 498 20.85 -6.19 25.84
N GLN A 499 21.20 -5.29 24.92
CA GLN A 499 20.49 -5.15 23.65
C GLN A 499 20.69 -6.36 22.72
N ALA A 500 21.89 -6.96 22.70
CA ALA A 500 22.15 -8.20 21.96
C ALA A 500 21.32 -9.37 22.51
N ARG A 501 21.23 -9.53 23.84
CA ARG A 501 20.39 -10.57 24.47
C ARG A 501 18.91 -10.37 24.16
N LEU A 502 18.44 -9.11 24.18
CA LEU A 502 17.08 -8.77 23.79
C LEU A 502 16.81 -9.17 22.34
N TYR A 503 17.72 -8.83 21.42
CA TYR A 503 17.64 -9.23 20.01
C TYR A 503 17.57 -10.75 19.85
N GLU A 504 18.46 -11.51 20.50
CA GLU A 504 18.50 -12.97 20.41
C GLU A 504 17.24 -13.63 20.96
N ALA A 505 16.73 -13.15 22.10
CA ALA A 505 15.51 -13.66 22.72
C ALA A 505 14.29 -13.46 21.82
N LEU A 506 14.11 -12.25 21.28
CA LEU A 506 13.00 -11.92 20.38
C LEU A 506 13.07 -12.73 19.08
N ARG A 507 14.27 -12.83 18.47
CA ARG A 507 14.51 -13.67 17.27
C ARG A 507 14.11 -15.13 17.51
N ALA A 508 14.41 -15.66 18.69
CA ALA A 508 14.07 -17.03 19.07
C ALA A 508 12.61 -17.21 19.54
N GLY A 509 11.84 -16.14 19.67
CA GLY A 509 10.47 -16.14 20.21
C GLY A 509 10.40 -16.48 21.70
N ALA A 510 11.50 -16.35 22.44
CA ALA A 510 11.50 -16.41 23.90
C ALA A 510 11.08 -15.04 24.46
N ILE A 511 10.26 -15.03 25.52
CA ILE A 511 9.79 -13.77 26.12
C ILE A 511 10.93 -13.22 27.00
N PRO A 512 11.45 -12.02 26.72
CA PRO A 512 12.50 -11.44 27.56
C PRO A 512 11.97 -11.09 28.94
N LEU A 513 12.71 -11.51 29.96
CA LEU A 513 12.49 -11.18 31.36
C LEU A 513 13.70 -10.36 31.84
N ILE A 514 13.50 -9.08 32.10
CA ILE A 514 14.56 -8.17 32.54
C ILE A 514 14.50 -8.01 34.05
N LEU A 515 15.55 -8.45 34.74
CA LEU A 515 15.74 -8.23 36.17
C LEU A 515 16.60 -6.98 36.39
N GLY A 516 16.10 -6.03 37.17
CA GLY A 516 16.60 -4.65 37.23
C GLY A 516 16.07 -3.77 36.08
N GLY A 517 14.91 -4.12 35.51
CA GLY A 517 14.35 -3.39 34.38
C GLY A 517 13.86 -1.98 34.70
N ASP A 518 13.82 -1.59 35.97
CA ASP A 518 13.60 -0.22 36.46
C ASP A 518 14.84 0.69 36.31
N GLN A 519 16.02 0.11 36.06
CA GLN A 519 17.29 0.83 35.94
C GLN A 519 17.73 1.05 34.49
N VAL A 520 17.10 0.37 33.52
CA VAL A 520 17.53 0.35 32.12
C VAL A 520 16.46 0.83 31.17
N GLN A 521 16.89 1.28 29.98
CA GLN A 521 16.00 1.65 28.89
C GLN A 521 16.26 0.80 27.65
N LEU A 522 15.17 0.41 26.99
CA LEU A 522 15.18 -0.39 25.78
C LEU A 522 15.19 0.47 24.52
N PRO A 523 15.56 -0.08 23.35
CA PRO A 523 15.63 0.67 22.11
C PRO A 523 14.26 1.23 21.76
N TYR A 524 14.23 2.48 21.31
CA TYR A 524 13.00 3.17 20.93
C TYR A 524 11.90 3.13 22.00
N ALA A 525 12.25 3.11 23.29
CA ALA A 525 11.27 3.02 24.39
C ALA A 525 10.24 4.16 24.45
N GLU A 526 10.46 5.24 23.70
CA GLU A 526 9.50 6.32 23.52
C GLU A 526 8.38 6.02 22.52
N THR A 527 8.57 5.09 21.58
CA THR A 527 7.58 4.72 20.55
C THR A 527 7.06 3.29 20.72
N ILE A 528 7.93 2.37 21.13
CA ILE A 528 7.60 0.95 21.35
C ILE A 528 7.13 0.75 22.80
N ASP A 529 5.94 0.18 22.96
CA ASP A 529 5.37 -0.19 24.26
C ASP A 529 5.90 -1.57 24.71
N TRP A 530 7.11 -1.55 25.26
CA TRP A 530 7.82 -2.75 25.72
C TRP A 530 7.05 -3.58 26.75
N ARG A 531 6.08 -3.01 27.47
CA ARG A 531 5.22 -3.75 28.42
C ARG A 531 4.38 -4.85 27.75
N ARG A 532 4.17 -4.77 26.44
CA ARG A 532 3.46 -5.80 25.64
C ARG A 532 4.38 -6.93 25.19
N VAL A 533 5.68 -6.80 25.41
CA VAL A 533 6.74 -7.66 24.83
C VAL A 533 7.62 -8.30 25.89
N VAL A 534 7.99 -7.56 26.93
CA VAL A 534 8.92 -7.98 27.98
C VAL A 534 8.26 -7.99 29.35
N ILE A 535 8.79 -8.81 30.25
CA ILE A 535 8.49 -8.74 31.68
C ILE A 535 9.65 -8.00 32.34
N SER A 536 9.37 -6.92 33.04
CA SER A 536 10.36 -6.15 33.79
C SER A 536 10.12 -6.30 35.28
N LEU A 537 11.16 -6.67 36.03
CA LEU A 537 11.11 -6.85 37.48
C LEU A 537 12.28 -6.13 38.15
N PRO A 538 12.06 -5.45 39.29
CA PRO A 538 13.16 -4.99 40.13
C PRO A 538 13.97 -6.18 40.68
N LYS A 539 15.28 -5.98 40.85
CA LYS A 539 16.20 -6.99 41.41
C LYS A 539 15.68 -7.59 42.74
N ALA A 540 15.08 -6.75 43.59
CA ALA A 540 14.56 -7.15 44.91
C ALA A 540 13.41 -8.17 44.89
N ARG A 541 12.69 -8.35 43.76
CA ARG A 541 11.56 -9.29 43.67
C ARG A 541 11.95 -10.67 43.13
N ILE A 542 13.25 -11.00 43.14
CA ILE A 542 13.76 -12.26 42.60
C ILE A 542 13.10 -13.49 43.25
N THR A 543 12.74 -13.43 44.53
CA THR A 543 12.10 -14.52 45.28
C THR A 543 10.70 -14.87 44.81
N GLU A 544 10.03 -13.96 44.11
CA GLU A 544 8.67 -14.15 43.59
C GLU A 544 8.65 -14.60 42.12
N LEU A 545 9.83 -14.71 41.51
CA LEU A 545 9.97 -14.89 40.07
C LEU A 545 9.26 -16.15 39.57
N HIS A 546 9.53 -17.30 40.20
CA HIS A 546 8.96 -18.58 39.77
C HIS A 546 7.43 -18.56 39.79
N PHE A 547 6.85 -18.03 40.86
CA PHE A 547 5.40 -17.88 41.00
C PHE A 547 4.82 -17.00 39.89
N LEU A 548 5.43 -15.84 39.63
CA LEU A 548 4.99 -14.92 38.60
C LEU A 548 4.99 -15.56 37.21
N LEU A 549 6.08 -16.24 36.83
CA LEU A 549 6.20 -16.87 35.51
C LEU A 549 5.15 -17.97 35.30
N ARG A 550 4.79 -18.71 36.36
CA ARG A 550 3.71 -19.72 36.30
C ARG A 550 2.31 -19.12 36.26
N ALA A 551 2.11 -17.95 36.85
CA ALA A 551 0.81 -17.28 36.91
C ALA A 551 0.35 -16.72 35.55
N ILE A 552 1.26 -16.49 34.61
CA ILE A 552 0.93 -15.94 33.28
C ILE A 552 0.24 -17.02 32.44
N PRO A 553 -0.98 -16.77 31.93
CA PRO A 553 -1.73 -17.74 31.12
C PRO A 553 -1.17 -17.85 29.70
N ASP A 554 -1.45 -18.98 29.03
CA ASP A 554 -0.92 -19.28 27.71
C ASP A 554 -1.36 -18.26 26.63
N ALA A 555 -2.55 -17.68 26.77
CA ALA A 555 -3.04 -16.63 25.87
C ALA A 555 -2.18 -15.36 25.92
N ASP A 556 -1.71 -14.99 27.12
CA ASP A 556 -0.83 -13.83 27.31
C ASP A 556 0.58 -14.14 26.80
N LEU A 557 1.10 -15.34 27.04
CA LEU A 557 2.39 -15.78 26.48
C LEU A 557 2.41 -15.67 24.95
N LEU A 558 1.36 -16.16 24.28
CA LEU A 558 1.25 -16.10 22.82
C LEU A 558 1.07 -14.66 22.32
N THR A 559 0.35 -13.82 23.07
CA THR A 559 0.22 -12.40 22.76
C THR A 559 1.58 -11.68 22.85
N MET A 560 2.32 -11.89 23.93
CA MET A 560 3.65 -11.31 24.12
C MET A 560 4.64 -11.79 23.05
N ARG A 561 4.64 -13.08 22.71
CA ARG A 561 5.48 -13.61 21.61
C ARG A 561 5.14 -13.02 20.26
N ARG A 562 3.84 -12.87 19.94
CA ARG A 562 3.40 -12.24 18.69
C ARG A 562 3.88 -10.79 18.62
N GLN A 563 3.70 -10.04 19.70
CA GLN A 563 4.15 -8.65 19.79
C GLN A 563 5.69 -8.55 19.71
N GLY A 564 6.43 -9.43 20.38
CA GLY A 564 7.88 -9.47 20.31
C GLY A 564 8.41 -9.80 18.92
N ARG A 565 7.76 -10.74 18.22
CA ARG A 565 8.08 -11.02 16.81
C ARG A 565 7.80 -9.81 15.91
N LEU A 566 6.65 -9.17 16.07
CA LEU A 566 6.27 -7.98 15.29
C LEU A 566 7.30 -6.85 15.47
N VAL A 567 7.68 -6.57 16.72
CA VAL A 567 8.70 -5.57 17.06
C VAL A 567 10.05 -5.95 16.45
N TRP A 568 10.47 -7.21 16.57
CA TRP A 568 11.73 -7.66 16.02
C TRP A 568 11.77 -7.54 14.49
N GLU A 569 10.79 -8.12 13.79
CA GLU A 569 10.72 -8.12 12.33
C GLU A 569 10.68 -6.70 11.76
N ARG A 570 9.91 -5.79 12.38
CA ARG A 570 9.67 -4.44 11.84
C ARG A 570 10.71 -3.40 12.25
N TYR A 571 11.34 -3.55 13.42
CA TYR A 571 12.18 -2.48 13.99
C TYR A 571 13.64 -2.85 14.23
N LEU A 572 13.97 -4.15 14.41
CA LEU A 572 15.29 -4.57 14.93
C LEU A 572 16.02 -5.58 14.03
N SER A 573 15.29 -6.32 13.21
CA SER A 573 15.74 -7.53 12.50
C SER A 573 16.90 -7.33 11.51
N SER A 574 17.06 -6.14 10.95
CA SER A 574 17.98 -5.84 9.86
C SER A 574 18.53 -4.42 9.99
N VAL A 575 19.57 -4.10 9.21
CA VAL A 575 20.09 -2.72 9.15
C VAL A 575 19.02 -1.78 8.62
N GLN A 576 18.29 -2.21 7.59
CA GLN A 576 17.16 -1.45 7.04
C GLN A 576 16.08 -1.14 8.07
N SER A 577 15.56 -2.15 8.77
CA SER A 577 14.54 -1.90 9.80
C SER A 577 15.05 -0.99 10.91
N THR A 578 16.30 -1.15 11.34
CA THR A 578 16.92 -0.28 12.36
C THR A 578 17.00 1.18 11.90
N VAL A 579 17.53 1.43 10.71
CA VAL A 579 17.71 2.79 10.17
C VAL A 579 16.37 3.45 9.85
N ASP A 580 15.44 2.72 9.23
CA ASP A 580 14.09 3.22 8.94
C ASP A 580 13.36 3.57 10.25
N THR A 581 13.57 2.80 11.32
CA THR A 581 13.01 3.06 12.65
C THR A 581 13.60 4.30 13.30
N ILE A 582 14.91 4.54 13.16
CA ILE A 582 15.55 5.77 13.64
C ILE A 582 14.93 6.98 12.93
N VAL A 583 14.87 6.95 11.59
CA VAL A 583 14.27 8.04 10.79
C VAL A 583 12.81 8.25 11.19
N ALA A 584 12.03 7.17 11.33
CA ALA A 584 10.63 7.25 11.74
C ALA A 584 10.44 7.78 13.17
N SER A 585 11.32 7.41 14.12
CA SER A 585 11.26 7.88 15.51
C SER A 585 11.54 9.39 15.58
N LEU A 586 12.58 9.85 14.88
CA LEU A 586 12.91 11.28 14.79
C LEU A 586 11.78 12.08 14.11
N ARG A 587 11.20 11.53 13.04
CA ARG A 587 10.03 12.11 12.37
C ARG A 587 8.85 12.22 13.32
N ASN A 588 8.56 11.17 14.10
CA ASN A 588 7.47 11.13 15.07
C ASN A 588 7.65 12.17 16.18
N ARG A 589 8.87 12.36 16.70
CA ARG A 589 9.20 13.43 17.68
C ARG A 589 8.83 14.82 17.19
N LEU A 590 8.92 15.06 15.88
CA LEU A 590 8.63 16.35 15.25
C LEU A 590 7.16 16.50 14.80
N GLY A 591 6.33 15.46 14.94
CA GLY A 591 4.94 15.48 14.50
C GLY A 591 4.76 15.58 12.97
N ILE A 592 5.81 15.29 12.19
CA ILE A 592 5.76 15.35 10.72
C ILE A 592 5.16 14.03 10.22
N PRO A 593 4.14 14.02 9.34
CA PRO A 593 3.57 12.76 8.83
C PRO A 593 4.55 11.97 7.94
N PRO A 594 4.38 10.64 7.80
CA PRO A 594 5.18 9.85 6.87
C PRO A 594 4.84 10.22 5.43
N LYS A 595 5.72 9.86 4.49
CA LYS A 595 5.41 10.05 3.07
C LYS A 595 4.30 9.09 2.62
N PRO A 596 3.44 9.51 1.67
CA PRO A 596 2.45 8.63 1.08
C PRO A 596 3.08 7.35 0.52
N ILE A 597 2.44 6.21 0.80
CA ILE A 597 2.84 4.94 0.20
C ILE A 597 2.61 4.99 -1.33
N PRO A 598 3.55 4.53 -2.16
CA PRO A 598 3.39 4.57 -3.62
C PRO A 598 2.29 3.61 -4.09
N SER A 599 1.49 4.05 -5.06
CA SER A 599 0.59 3.20 -5.84
C SER A 599 1.28 2.63 -7.08
N VAL A 600 0.72 1.56 -7.65
CA VAL A 600 1.17 0.98 -8.91
C VAL A 600 0.46 1.68 -10.07
N VAL A 601 1.20 2.08 -11.10
CA VAL A 601 0.63 2.72 -12.29
C VAL A 601 -0.19 1.69 -13.10
N ALA A 602 -1.46 1.98 -13.33
CA ALA A 602 -2.35 1.16 -14.14
C ALA A 602 -2.11 1.38 -15.64
N HIS A 603 -1.09 0.70 -16.19
CA HIS A 603 -0.81 0.77 -17.63
C HIS A 603 -1.93 0.13 -18.45
N SER A 604 -2.59 0.92 -19.31
CA SER A 604 -3.62 0.44 -20.23
C SER A 604 -3.06 -0.59 -21.22
N VAL A 605 -3.83 -1.63 -21.53
CA VAL A 605 -3.50 -2.56 -22.64
C VAL A 605 -3.67 -1.86 -23.99
N PHE A 606 -4.60 -0.92 -24.09
CA PHE A 606 -4.85 -0.16 -25.31
C PHE A 606 -3.87 1.00 -25.45
N ASN A 607 -3.37 1.20 -26.67
CA ASN A 607 -2.61 2.39 -27.04
C ASN A 607 -3.51 3.64 -26.97
N ALA A 608 -2.91 4.83 -26.78
CA ALA A 608 -3.64 6.08 -26.63
C ALA A 608 -4.58 6.45 -27.80
N SER A 609 -4.36 5.87 -28.98
CA SER A 609 -5.18 6.07 -30.19
C SER A 609 -6.30 5.05 -30.37
N PHE A 610 -6.30 3.96 -29.60
CA PHE A 610 -7.29 2.88 -29.75
C PHE A 610 -8.48 3.13 -28.83
N VAL A 611 -9.67 3.18 -29.42
CA VAL A 611 -10.94 3.26 -28.68
C VAL A 611 -11.63 1.90 -28.84
N PRO A 612 -11.83 1.13 -27.76
CA PRO A 612 -12.50 -0.16 -27.83
C PRO A 612 -13.90 -0.02 -28.43
N LEU A 613 -14.27 -0.97 -29.30
CA LEU A 613 -15.62 -1.03 -29.85
C LEU A 613 -16.62 -1.27 -28.72
N LYS A 614 -17.68 -0.47 -28.66
CA LYS A 614 -18.74 -0.62 -27.67
C LYS A 614 -19.88 -1.48 -28.20
N SER A 615 -20.47 -2.30 -27.34
CA SER A 615 -21.76 -2.96 -27.59
C SER A 615 -22.80 -2.51 -26.57
N ASP A 616 -24.06 -2.47 -27.00
CA ASP A 616 -25.18 -2.32 -26.08
C ASP A 616 -25.25 -3.56 -25.18
N PRO A 617 -25.46 -3.38 -23.87
CA PRO A 617 -25.60 -4.51 -22.95
C PRO A 617 -26.86 -5.32 -23.29
N VAL A 618 -26.77 -6.64 -23.19
CA VAL A 618 -27.95 -7.51 -23.28
C VAL A 618 -28.74 -7.34 -21.97
N ILE A 619 -29.82 -6.57 -22.03
CA ILE A 619 -30.71 -6.34 -20.89
C ILE A 619 -31.55 -7.61 -20.69
N ASP A 620 -31.13 -8.46 -19.75
CA ASP A 620 -31.98 -9.57 -19.29
C ASP A 620 -33.13 -8.94 -18.48
N THR A 621 -34.36 -9.10 -18.96
CA THR A 621 -35.57 -8.47 -18.44
C THR A 621 -36.03 -9.09 -17.11
N GLU A 622 -35.17 -9.15 -16.09
CA GLU A 622 -35.66 -9.34 -14.72
C GLU A 622 -36.21 -7.99 -14.22
N PRO A 623 -37.41 -7.93 -13.63
CA PRO A 623 -38.02 -6.67 -13.22
C PRO A 623 -37.14 -6.00 -12.16
N GLU A 624 -36.46 -4.92 -12.56
CA GLU A 624 -35.58 -4.11 -11.72
C GLU A 624 -36.34 -3.63 -10.48
N GLU A 625 -36.14 -4.32 -9.36
CA GLU A 625 -36.52 -3.81 -8.05
C GLU A 625 -35.61 -2.61 -7.77
N SER A 626 -36.15 -1.49 -7.30
CA SER A 626 -35.35 -0.26 -7.12
C SER A 626 -34.24 -0.49 -6.09
N LEU A 627 -33.02 -0.74 -6.56
CA LEU A 627 -31.81 -0.97 -5.76
C LEU A 627 -31.14 0.35 -5.30
N GLY A 628 -31.86 1.46 -5.46
CA GLY A 628 -31.37 2.82 -5.26
C GLY A 628 -31.02 3.51 -6.58
N PRO A 629 -30.82 4.84 -6.56
CA PRO A 629 -30.51 5.58 -7.78
C PRO A 629 -29.11 5.26 -8.30
N ILE A 630 -29.00 5.13 -9.63
CA ILE A 630 -27.71 5.04 -10.33
C ILE A 630 -27.05 6.41 -10.25
N GLU A 631 -25.79 6.43 -9.84
CA GLU A 631 -25.02 7.65 -9.67
C GLU A 631 -23.75 7.64 -10.50
N PRO A 632 -23.29 8.84 -10.91
CA PRO A 632 -21.96 8.98 -11.50
C PRO A 632 -20.85 8.50 -10.54
N PRO A 633 -19.70 8.09 -11.09
CA PRO A 633 -18.52 7.74 -10.28
C PRO A 633 -18.14 8.85 -9.29
N TYR A 634 -17.97 8.48 -8.03
CA TYR A 634 -17.54 9.31 -6.92
C TYR A 634 -16.35 8.66 -6.18
N PRO A 635 -15.14 9.25 -6.22
CA PRO A 635 -13.97 8.68 -5.57
C PRO A 635 -14.03 8.84 -4.04
N SER A 636 -13.42 7.90 -3.33
CA SER A 636 -13.24 8.01 -1.87
C SER A 636 -12.16 9.06 -1.57
N PRO A 637 -12.42 10.07 -0.73
CA PRO A 637 -11.42 11.10 -0.46
C PRO A 637 -10.20 10.52 0.27
N ALA A 638 -9.01 10.75 -0.27
CA ALA A 638 -7.76 10.25 0.25
C ALA A 638 -7.14 11.21 1.27
N TYR A 639 -6.32 10.68 2.17
CA TYR A 639 -5.41 11.46 3.01
C TYR A 639 -6.11 12.45 3.95
N ARG A 640 -7.31 12.10 4.44
CA ARG A 640 -8.13 12.95 5.31
C ARG A 640 -7.48 13.26 6.66
N ARG A 641 -6.58 12.39 7.13
CA ARG A 641 -6.06 12.40 8.51
C ARG A 641 -4.54 12.52 8.60
N ASN A 642 -3.88 13.11 7.60
CA ASN A 642 -2.41 13.13 7.52
C ASN A 642 -1.73 13.63 8.80
N TYR A 643 -2.17 14.77 9.32
CA TYR A 643 -1.57 15.38 10.53
C TYR A 643 -2.15 14.81 11.82
N THR A 644 -3.43 14.47 11.83
CA THR A 644 -4.13 14.02 13.05
C THR A 644 -3.93 12.54 13.33
N ALA A 645 -3.71 11.69 12.32
CA ALA A 645 -3.50 10.25 12.51
C ALA A 645 -2.23 10.00 13.32
N ALA A 646 -1.13 10.69 12.99
CA ALA A 646 0.11 10.59 13.74
C ALA A 646 0.01 11.16 15.17
N LEU A 647 -0.95 12.04 15.46
CA LEU A 647 -1.17 12.59 16.80
C LEU A 647 -2.08 11.70 17.66
N VAL A 648 -3.18 11.22 17.09
CA VAL A 648 -4.24 10.50 17.81
C VAL A 648 -3.97 8.99 17.84
N GLN A 649 -3.33 8.44 16.80
CA GLN A 649 -3.11 7.00 16.61
C GLN A 649 -1.63 6.64 16.49
N SER A 650 -0.73 7.46 17.05
CA SER A 650 0.72 7.16 17.04
C SER A 650 0.98 5.79 17.67
N ARG A 651 0.37 5.53 18.82
CA ARG A 651 0.63 4.30 19.59
C ARG A 651 0.20 3.05 18.82
N GLU A 652 -0.98 3.09 18.19
CA GLU A 652 -1.53 2.02 17.36
C GLU A 652 -0.66 1.80 16.11
N MET A 653 -0.20 2.87 15.47
CA MET A 653 0.69 2.80 14.31
C MET A 653 2.03 2.12 14.64
N TRP A 654 2.58 2.36 15.83
CA TRP A 654 3.84 1.76 16.31
C TRP A 654 3.67 0.37 16.94
N ASN A 655 2.51 0.02 17.50
CA ASN A 655 2.39 -1.18 18.34
C ASN A 655 1.30 -2.16 17.90
N ASP A 656 0.26 -1.71 17.19
CA ASP A 656 -0.81 -2.58 16.69
C ASP A 656 -0.64 -2.91 15.21
N TRP A 657 -0.46 -1.89 14.37
CA TRP A 657 -0.24 -2.09 12.93
C TRP A 657 1.24 -2.29 12.60
N ALA A 658 2.11 -1.76 13.45
CA ALA A 658 3.57 -1.74 13.30
C ALA A 658 4.02 -1.30 11.89
N ASP A 659 3.42 -0.21 11.39
CA ASP A 659 3.81 0.43 10.13
C ASP A 659 3.81 1.97 10.27
N PRO A 660 4.79 2.53 11.01
CA PRO A 660 4.97 3.96 11.10
C PRO A 660 5.71 4.54 9.89
N PHE A 661 5.97 3.78 8.83
CA PHE A 661 6.89 4.19 7.77
C PHE A 661 6.17 4.91 6.62
N ALA A 662 4.92 4.56 6.37
CA ALA A 662 4.17 5.06 5.23
C ALA A 662 2.79 5.62 5.62
N LEU A 663 2.35 6.62 4.87
CA LEU A 663 1.02 7.20 5.00
C LEU A 663 0.09 6.57 3.97
N TYR A 664 -0.96 5.89 4.45
CA TYR A 664 -1.96 5.26 3.59
C TYR A 664 -3.06 6.25 3.18
N PRO A 665 -3.64 6.09 1.97
CA PRO A 665 -4.76 6.93 1.53
C PRO A 665 -5.97 6.90 2.47
N GLN A 666 -6.34 5.70 2.94
CA GLN A 666 -7.42 5.44 3.90
C GLN A 666 -7.09 4.21 4.73
N LEU A 667 -7.67 4.12 5.93
CA LEU A 667 -7.46 3.00 6.85
C LEU A 667 -8.79 2.34 7.21
N PRO A 668 -8.86 0.99 7.30
CA PRO A 668 -10.11 0.30 7.63
C PRO A 668 -10.60 0.55 9.07
N PHE A 669 -9.72 1.09 9.92
CA PHE A 669 -9.97 1.44 11.32
C PHE A 669 -9.98 2.96 11.54
N ASP A 670 -10.27 3.74 10.49
CA ASP A 670 -10.56 5.16 10.65
C ASP A 670 -11.80 5.37 11.55
N PRO A 671 -11.80 6.39 12.41
CA PRO A 671 -12.86 6.62 13.39
C PRO A 671 -14.18 6.93 12.70
N VAL A 672 -15.25 6.28 13.16
CA VAL A 672 -16.61 6.50 12.67
C VAL A 672 -17.26 7.63 13.47
N LEU A 673 -17.94 8.55 12.77
CA LEU A 673 -18.70 9.61 13.39
C LEU A 673 -19.92 9.05 14.15
N PRO A 674 -20.36 9.67 15.26
CA PRO A 674 -21.56 9.24 15.96
C PRO A 674 -22.80 9.42 15.07
N SER A 675 -23.86 8.68 15.39
CA SER A 675 -25.05 8.55 14.52
C SER A 675 -25.82 9.86 14.32
N ASP A 676 -25.69 10.81 15.23
CA ASP A 676 -26.29 12.15 15.22
C ASP A 676 -25.47 13.17 14.42
N ALA A 677 -24.19 12.91 14.16
CA ALA A 677 -23.29 13.80 13.41
C ALA A 677 -23.83 14.13 12.01
N LYS A 678 -24.56 13.20 11.40
CA LYS A 678 -25.21 13.38 10.10
C LYS A 678 -26.37 14.40 10.10
N PHE A 679 -26.83 14.82 11.28
CA PHE A 679 -27.89 15.82 11.44
C PHE A 679 -27.38 17.12 12.08
N ILE A 680 -26.25 17.08 12.78
CA ILE A 680 -25.74 18.20 13.59
C ILE A 680 -24.30 18.53 13.17
N GLY A 681 -24.11 19.61 12.41
CA GLY A 681 -22.78 20.16 12.07
C GLY A 681 -21.94 19.38 11.05
N SER A 682 -22.03 18.05 11.02
CA SER A 682 -21.20 17.15 10.19
C SER A 682 -22.01 16.36 9.15
N HIS A 683 -23.12 16.92 8.69
CA HIS A 683 -24.06 16.30 7.75
C HIS A 683 -23.51 16.09 6.34
N MET A 684 -22.36 16.67 6.02
CA MET A 684 -21.76 16.64 4.68
C MET A 684 -21.48 15.20 4.22
N GLY A 685 -21.95 14.86 3.03
CA GLY A 685 -21.79 13.53 2.45
C GLY A 685 -22.71 12.44 3.02
N PHE A 686 -23.49 12.70 4.07
CA PHE A 686 -24.46 11.72 4.59
C PHE A 686 -25.79 11.75 3.83
N ARG A 687 -26.48 10.61 3.77
CA ARG A 687 -27.83 10.47 3.18
C ARG A 687 -28.75 9.71 4.14
N PRO A 688 -29.24 10.37 5.20
CA PRO A 688 -30.00 9.71 6.26
C PRO A 688 -31.29 9.08 5.74
N ILE A 689 -31.57 7.85 6.18
CA ILE A 689 -32.75 7.08 5.75
C ILE A 689 -34.03 7.82 6.12
N GLY A 690 -34.89 8.06 5.14
CA GLY A 690 -36.16 8.78 5.34
C GLY A 690 -35.96 10.17 5.96
N LYS A 691 -34.89 10.89 5.57
CA LYS A 691 -34.48 12.18 6.18
C LYS A 691 -34.24 12.10 7.71
N GLY A 692 -33.98 10.91 8.22
CA GLY A 692 -33.73 10.62 9.64
C GLY A 692 -34.89 9.96 10.38
N ALA A 693 -36.07 9.85 9.77
CA ALA A 693 -37.19 9.10 10.34
C ALA A 693 -36.98 7.57 10.30
N GLY A 694 -35.98 7.09 9.54
CA GLY A 694 -35.81 5.68 9.23
C GLY A 694 -36.79 5.24 8.13
N GLY A 695 -36.86 3.93 7.88
CA GLY A 695 -37.74 3.35 6.86
C GLY A 695 -37.33 1.93 6.46
N THR A 696 -38.22 1.23 5.74
CA THR A 696 -38.02 -0.17 5.33
C THR A 696 -38.23 -0.31 3.82
N GLY A 697 -37.36 -1.04 3.13
CA GLY A 697 -37.54 -1.29 1.70
C GLY A 697 -37.27 -0.04 0.87
N LYS A 698 -38.30 0.75 0.58
CA LYS A 698 -38.25 1.88 -0.35
C LYS A 698 -37.37 3.03 0.16
N GLU A 699 -37.66 3.60 1.33
CA GLU A 699 -36.87 4.73 1.86
C GLU A 699 -35.41 4.29 2.10
N PHE A 700 -35.21 3.02 2.47
CA PHE A 700 -33.89 2.43 2.64
C PHE A 700 -33.14 2.26 1.31
N GLY A 701 -33.82 1.84 0.25
CA GLY A 701 -33.28 1.74 -1.11
C GLY A 701 -32.91 3.10 -1.69
N GLU A 702 -33.76 4.12 -1.49
CA GLU A 702 -33.49 5.51 -1.90
C GLU A 702 -32.31 6.13 -1.15
N SER A 703 -32.06 5.68 0.08
CA SER A 703 -31.06 6.26 0.96
C SER A 703 -29.71 5.59 0.78
N LEU A 704 -28.87 6.18 -0.07
CA LEU A 704 -27.56 5.65 -0.47
C LEU A 704 -26.47 5.64 0.65
N GLY A 705 -26.83 5.79 1.93
CA GLY A 705 -25.85 5.87 3.02
C GLY A 705 -26.41 6.47 4.30
N GLY A 706 -27.16 5.67 5.05
CA GLY A 706 -27.82 6.11 6.28
C GLY A 706 -26.87 6.53 7.41
N ASN A 707 -25.95 5.64 7.81
CA ASN A 707 -25.00 5.85 8.92
C ASN A 707 -23.56 6.08 8.45
N TYR A 708 -23.33 6.07 7.15
CA TYR A 708 -22.01 6.13 6.54
C TYR A 708 -22.03 7.22 5.47
N PRO A 709 -20.93 7.98 5.29
CA PRO A 709 -20.80 8.93 4.20
C PRO A 709 -21.03 8.26 2.83
N ARG A 710 -21.35 9.07 1.82
CA ARG A 710 -21.42 8.68 0.42
C ARG A 710 -20.10 8.01 0.02
N GLU A 711 -20.19 6.80 -0.49
CA GLU A 711 -19.07 5.97 -0.89
C GLU A 711 -19.51 4.99 -1.98
N GLN A 712 -18.56 4.58 -2.81
CA GLN A 712 -18.74 3.64 -3.92
C GLN A 712 -17.63 2.58 -3.87
N PHE A 713 -17.71 1.56 -4.71
CA PHE A 713 -16.71 0.50 -4.79
C PHE A 713 -16.19 0.29 -6.21
N THR A 714 -14.97 -0.26 -6.31
CA THR A 714 -14.33 -0.65 -7.57
C THR A 714 -14.35 -2.16 -7.68
N ILE A 715 -14.75 -2.69 -8.84
CA ILE A 715 -14.64 -4.13 -9.12
C ILE A 715 -13.29 -4.39 -9.77
N VAL A 716 -12.58 -5.43 -9.33
CA VAL A 716 -11.35 -5.92 -9.96
C VAL A 716 -11.60 -7.34 -10.46
N ILE A 717 -11.47 -7.53 -11.77
CA ILE A 717 -11.63 -8.81 -12.46
C ILE A 717 -10.29 -9.18 -13.09
N LEU A 718 -9.73 -10.33 -12.71
CA LEU A 718 -8.55 -10.88 -13.37
C LEU A 718 -9.02 -11.87 -14.43
N THR A 719 -8.46 -11.77 -15.63
CA THR A 719 -8.85 -12.64 -16.76
C THR A 719 -7.63 -13.16 -17.51
N TYR A 720 -7.73 -14.40 -17.99
CA TYR A 720 -6.70 -15.08 -18.77
C TYR A 720 -7.37 -15.95 -19.84
N GLU A 721 -7.21 -15.57 -21.12
CA GLU A 721 -7.68 -16.33 -22.30
C GLU A 721 -9.17 -16.76 -22.23
N ARG A 722 -10.03 -15.89 -21.69
CA ARG A 722 -11.48 -16.10 -21.50
C ARG A 722 -12.31 -14.87 -21.88
N GLU A 723 -12.02 -14.27 -23.02
CA GLU A 723 -12.57 -12.97 -23.43
C GLU A 723 -14.10 -12.97 -23.49
N GLN A 724 -14.72 -14.05 -24.00
CA GLN A 724 -16.18 -14.13 -24.09
C GLN A 724 -16.85 -14.17 -22.70
N VAL A 725 -16.31 -14.98 -21.78
CA VAL A 725 -16.83 -15.10 -20.40
C VAL A 725 -16.68 -13.75 -19.69
N LEU A 726 -15.57 -13.06 -19.90
CA LEU A 726 -15.36 -11.71 -19.39
C LEU A 726 -16.41 -10.72 -19.93
N MET A 727 -16.68 -10.71 -21.24
CA MET A 727 -17.67 -9.79 -21.82
C MET A 727 -19.07 -10.05 -21.27
N ASP A 728 -19.45 -11.32 -21.12
CA ASP A 728 -20.74 -11.69 -20.51
C ASP A 728 -20.80 -11.21 -19.05
N SER A 729 -19.73 -11.42 -18.27
CA SER A 729 -19.63 -10.96 -16.87
C SER A 729 -19.67 -9.43 -16.75
N LEU A 730 -19.01 -8.70 -17.65
CA LEU A 730 -19.09 -7.25 -17.71
C LEU A 730 -20.51 -6.79 -18.05
N SER A 731 -21.17 -7.39 -19.04
CA SER A 731 -22.50 -6.96 -19.50
C SER A 731 -23.54 -6.96 -18.37
N ARG A 732 -23.42 -7.90 -17.42
CA ARG A 732 -24.30 -8.02 -16.25
C ARG A 732 -24.09 -6.93 -15.21
N LEU A 733 -23.00 -6.15 -15.27
CA LEU A 733 -22.74 -5.04 -14.35
C LEU A 733 -23.43 -3.74 -14.80
N TYR A 734 -24.07 -3.73 -15.97
CA TYR A 734 -24.81 -2.58 -16.46
C TYR A 734 -25.83 -2.11 -15.41
N GLY A 735 -25.78 -0.81 -15.08
CA GLY A 735 -26.74 -0.21 -14.14
C GLY A 735 -26.53 -0.58 -12.67
N LEU A 736 -25.43 -1.26 -12.29
CA LEU A 736 -25.15 -1.62 -10.90
C LEU A 736 -24.97 -0.36 -10.01
N PRO A 737 -25.81 -0.15 -8.97
CA PRO A 737 -25.66 0.98 -8.06
C PRO A 737 -24.35 0.93 -7.27
N TYR A 738 -23.83 2.10 -6.88
CA TYR A 738 -22.57 2.28 -6.15
C TYR A 738 -21.29 1.80 -6.87
N LEU A 739 -21.39 1.30 -8.10
CA LEU A 739 -20.22 0.95 -8.88
C LEU A 739 -19.51 2.23 -9.32
N HIS A 740 -18.23 2.35 -8.97
CA HIS A 740 -17.39 3.47 -9.38
C HIS A 740 -16.75 3.23 -10.75
N LYS A 741 -16.10 2.07 -10.90
CA LYS A 741 -15.44 1.61 -12.12
C LYS A 741 -15.15 0.11 -12.04
N VAL A 742 -14.78 -0.47 -13.16
CA VAL A 742 -14.27 -1.84 -13.24
C VAL A 742 -12.82 -1.80 -13.72
N ILE A 743 -11.94 -2.53 -13.04
CA ILE A 743 -10.55 -2.76 -13.46
C ILE A 743 -10.44 -4.20 -13.92
N VAL A 744 -10.14 -4.38 -15.20
CA VAL A 744 -9.84 -5.67 -15.79
C VAL A 744 -8.32 -5.85 -15.78
N VAL A 745 -7.83 -6.76 -14.96
CA VAL A 745 -6.41 -7.15 -14.91
C VAL A 745 -6.18 -8.19 -16.01
N TRP A 746 -5.55 -7.74 -17.08
CA TRP A 746 -5.31 -8.53 -18.27
C TRP A 746 -4.03 -9.35 -18.11
N ASN A 747 -4.18 -10.62 -17.72
CA ASN A 747 -3.06 -11.54 -17.51
C ASN A 747 -2.62 -12.27 -18.78
N SER A 748 -3.42 -12.22 -19.85
CA SER A 748 -3.05 -12.84 -21.12
C SER A 748 -1.84 -12.13 -21.74
N PRO A 749 -0.84 -12.86 -22.27
CA PRO A 749 0.31 -12.27 -22.93
C PRO A 749 -0.06 -11.56 -24.24
N LYS A 750 -1.15 -12.01 -24.89
CA LYS A 750 -1.69 -11.39 -26.10
C LYS A 750 -2.65 -10.26 -25.72
N PRO A 751 -2.61 -9.11 -26.42
CA PRO A 751 -3.62 -8.09 -26.21
C PRO A 751 -5.03 -8.60 -26.61
N PRO A 752 -6.11 -7.96 -26.11
CA PRO A 752 -7.46 -8.21 -26.60
C PRO A 752 -7.52 -8.05 -28.12
N LEU A 753 -8.39 -8.84 -28.76
CA LEU A 753 -8.63 -8.70 -30.20
C LEU A 753 -9.20 -7.30 -30.51
N GLU A 754 -8.79 -6.72 -31.64
CA GLU A 754 -9.21 -5.37 -32.04
C GLU A 754 -10.71 -5.26 -32.35
N ASP A 755 -11.33 -6.37 -32.76
CA ASP A 755 -12.76 -6.49 -33.06
C ASP A 755 -13.61 -6.90 -31.83
N LEU A 756 -12.98 -7.13 -30.68
CA LEU A 756 -13.66 -7.46 -29.44
C LEU A 756 -14.54 -6.28 -28.99
N ARG A 757 -15.83 -6.55 -28.80
CA ARG A 757 -16.81 -5.55 -28.37
C ARG A 757 -16.96 -5.55 -26.85
N TRP A 758 -16.70 -4.41 -26.25
CA TRP A 758 -16.78 -4.18 -24.81
C TRP A 758 -18.16 -3.62 -24.47
N PRO A 759 -18.91 -4.21 -23.53
CA PRO A 759 -20.23 -3.70 -23.16
C PRO A 759 -20.12 -2.33 -22.48
N ASP A 760 -21.00 -1.40 -22.84
CA ASP A 760 -21.14 -0.14 -22.10
C ASP A 760 -21.97 -0.37 -20.84
N ILE A 761 -21.28 -0.47 -19.70
CA ILE A 761 -21.89 -0.76 -18.40
C ILE A 761 -22.32 0.51 -17.64
N GLY A 762 -22.17 1.69 -18.23
CA GLY A 762 -22.49 2.98 -17.60
C GLY A 762 -21.40 3.56 -16.69
N VAL A 763 -20.31 2.83 -16.46
CA VAL A 763 -19.12 3.29 -15.71
C VAL A 763 -17.84 3.00 -16.50
N PRO A 764 -16.70 3.66 -16.18
CA PRO A 764 -15.44 3.36 -16.84
C PRO A 764 -14.96 1.92 -16.62
N VAL A 765 -14.53 1.25 -17.69
CA VAL A 765 -13.81 -0.03 -17.65
C VAL A 765 -12.35 0.23 -18.01
N HIS A 766 -11.45 0.03 -17.05
CA HIS A 766 -10.01 0.18 -17.23
C HIS A 766 -9.36 -1.20 -17.41
N VAL A 767 -8.76 -1.43 -18.58
CA VAL A 767 -8.07 -2.69 -18.88
C VAL A 767 -6.58 -2.51 -18.66
N VAL A 768 -6.07 -3.11 -17.59
CA VAL A 768 -4.70 -2.93 -17.10
C VAL A 768 -3.84 -4.10 -17.54
N ARG A 769 -2.73 -3.81 -18.20
CA ARG A 769 -1.77 -4.80 -18.66
C ARG A 769 -0.95 -5.33 -17.48
N ALA A 770 -1.03 -6.63 -17.24
CA ALA A 770 -0.11 -7.29 -16.32
C ALA A 770 1.28 -7.48 -16.95
N PRO A 771 2.36 -7.39 -16.16
CA PRO A 771 3.72 -7.63 -16.66
C PRO A 771 3.98 -9.12 -16.97
N ARG A 772 3.31 -10.02 -16.26
CA ARG A 772 3.39 -11.48 -16.42
C ARG A 772 2.08 -12.11 -15.96
N ASN A 773 1.81 -13.35 -16.38
CA ASN A 773 0.70 -14.13 -15.84
C ASN A 773 0.97 -14.45 -14.36
N SER A 774 0.14 -13.93 -13.47
CA SER A 774 0.25 -14.10 -12.02
C SER A 774 -1.09 -13.80 -11.35
N LEU A 775 -1.52 -14.64 -10.42
CA LEU A 775 -2.72 -14.38 -9.62
C LEU A 775 -2.54 -13.20 -8.65
N ASN A 776 -1.28 -12.87 -8.29
CA ASN A 776 -0.97 -11.72 -7.42
C ASN A 776 -1.39 -10.38 -8.03
N ASN A 777 -1.49 -10.28 -9.37
CA ASN A 777 -1.72 -9.02 -10.08
C ASN A 777 -3.05 -8.35 -9.69
N ARG A 778 -4.06 -9.12 -9.28
CA ARG A 778 -5.38 -8.58 -8.88
C ARG A 778 -5.33 -7.81 -7.55
N PHE A 779 -4.29 -7.99 -6.75
CA PHE A 779 -4.09 -7.30 -5.47
C PHE A 779 -3.07 -6.17 -5.54
N LEU A 780 -2.62 -5.78 -6.74
CA LEU A 780 -1.76 -4.61 -6.88
C LEU A 780 -2.56 -3.34 -6.54
N PRO A 781 -1.98 -2.39 -5.77
CA PRO A 781 -2.63 -1.14 -5.41
C PRO A 781 -2.59 -0.16 -6.58
N PHE A 782 -3.33 -0.47 -7.64
CA PHE A 782 -3.41 0.37 -8.83
C PHE A 782 -3.88 1.78 -8.47
N ASP A 783 -3.22 2.79 -9.03
CA ASP A 783 -3.59 4.20 -8.92
C ASP A 783 -5.01 4.48 -9.42
N ALA A 784 -5.48 3.71 -10.40
CA ALA A 784 -6.86 3.73 -10.89
C ALA A 784 -7.91 3.32 -9.84
N ILE A 785 -7.56 2.61 -8.77
CA ILE A 785 -8.49 2.26 -7.68
C ILE A 785 -8.68 3.48 -6.79
N GLU A 786 -9.80 4.19 -6.96
CA GLU A 786 -10.09 5.42 -6.21
C GLU A 786 -11.08 5.22 -5.06
N THR A 787 -11.53 3.99 -4.82
CA THR A 787 -12.49 3.64 -3.76
C THR A 787 -11.83 2.91 -2.60
N GLU A 788 -12.37 3.06 -1.39
CA GLU A 788 -11.95 2.29 -0.21
C GLU A 788 -12.31 0.81 -0.31
N ALA A 789 -13.49 0.51 -0.86
CA ALA A 789 -13.96 -0.83 -1.12
C ALA A 789 -13.48 -1.34 -2.47
N VAL A 790 -12.92 -2.55 -2.47
CA VAL A 790 -12.56 -3.28 -3.68
C VAL A 790 -13.31 -4.60 -3.66
N LEU A 791 -14.16 -4.83 -4.67
CA LEU A 791 -14.81 -6.11 -4.92
C LEU A 791 -13.93 -6.91 -5.88
N SER A 792 -13.23 -7.91 -5.36
CA SER A 792 -12.46 -8.85 -6.17
C SER A 792 -13.39 -9.97 -6.64
N VAL A 793 -13.45 -10.19 -7.95
CA VAL A 793 -14.37 -11.15 -8.59
C VAL A 793 -13.65 -11.92 -9.69
N ASP A 794 -13.83 -13.23 -9.75
CA ASP A 794 -13.33 -14.07 -10.85
C ASP A 794 -14.13 -13.83 -12.13
N ASP A 795 -13.49 -13.98 -13.30
CA ASP A 795 -14.15 -13.68 -14.57
C ASP A 795 -15.34 -14.58 -14.89
N ASP A 796 -15.46 -15.72 -14.22
CA ASP A 796 -16.55 -16.68 -14.31
C ASP A 796 -17.55 -16.65 -13.13
N ALA A 797 -17.41 -15.70 -12.20
CA ALA A 797 -18.30 -15.58 -11.06
C ALA A 797 -19.65 -14.94 -11.44
N HIS A 798 -20.74 -15.61 -11.07
CA HIS A 798 -22.11 -15.19 -11.37
C HIS A 798 -22.77 -14.60 -10.12
N LEU A 799 -22.74 -13.27 -9.95
CA LEU A 799 -23.36 -12.54 -8.84
C LEU A 799 -24.45 -11.59 -9.36
N ARG A 800 -25.61 -11.55 -8.71
CA ARG A 800 -26.65 -10.55 -9.01
C ARG A 800 -26.37 -9.22 -8.32
N HIS A 801 -26.97 -8.14 -8.81
CA HIS A 801 -26.83 -6.80 -8.22
C HIS A 801 -27.27 -6.75 -6.75
N ASP A 802 -28.38 -7.40 -6.39
CA ASP A 802 -28.87 -7.42 -5.01
C ASP A 802 -27.88 -8.09 -4.04
N GLU A 803 -27.18 -9.14 -4.49
CA GLU A 803 -26.14 -9.84 -3.73
C GLU A 803 -24.89 -8.97 -3.56
N ILE A 804 -24.44 -8.31 -4.63
CA ILE A 804 -23.29 -7.40 -4.59
C ILE A 804 -23.55 -6.24 -3.62
N LEU A 805 -24.74 -5.63 -3.69
CA LEU A 805 -25.12 -4.53 -2.81
C LEU A 805 -25.27 -4.96 -1.35
N PHE A 806 -25.78 -6.16 -1.11
CA PHE A 806 -25.82 -6.72 0.24
C PHE A 806 -24.40 -6.93 0.79
N GLY A 807 -23.51 -7.54 0.01
CA GLY A 807 -22.09 -7.72 0.35
C GLY A 807 -21.39 -6.39 0.65
N PHE A 808 -21.62 -5.37 -0.17
CA PHE A 808 -21.07 -4.03 0.03
C PHE A 808 -21.56 -3.41 1.35
N ARG A 809 -22.85 -3.52 1.66
CA ARG A 809 -23.41 -2.99 2.91
C ARG A 809 -22.84 -3.70 4.15
N VAL A 810 -22.72 -5.02 4.12
CA VAL A 810 -22.08 -5.78 5.21
C VAL A 810 -20.61 -5.38 5.34
N TRP A 811 -19.90 -5.17 4.23
CA TRP A 811 -18.52 -4.70 4.25
C TRP A 811 -18.38 -3.31 4.89
N ARG A 812 -19.31 -2.37 4.67
CA ARG A 812 -19.28 -1.03 5.28
C ARG A 812 -19.29 -1.08 6.81
N GLU A 813 -19.91 -2.10 7.40
CA GLU A 813 -19.93 -2.36 8.84
C GLU A 813 -18.71 -3.14 9.35
N HIS A 814 -17.94 -3.74 8.43
CA HIS A 814 -16.84 -4.67 8.71
C HIS A 814 -15.63 -4.39 7.80
N ARG A 815 -15.27 -3.11 7.68
CA ARG A 815 -14.21 -2.60 6.77
C ARG A 815 -12.84 -3.26 6.99
N ASP A 816 -12.59 -3.72 8.20
CA ASP A 816 -11.36 -4.39 8.60
C ASP A 816 -11.31 -5.86 8.20
N ARG A 817 -12.37 -6.45 7.66
CA ARG A 817 -12.45 -7.89 7.36
C ARG A 817 -12.69 -8.16 5.88
N VAL A 818 -12.33 -9.38 5.46
CA VAL A 818 -12.77 -9.93 4.17
C VAL A 818 -14.26 -10.27 4.29
N VAL A 819 -15.09 -9.73 3.41
CA VAL A 819 -16.55 -9.96 3.39
C VAL A 819 -16.94 -10.51 2.04
N GLY A 820 -17.51 -11.72 1.99
CA GLY A 820 -17.81 -12.36 0.70
C GLY A 820 -18.59 -13.65 0.83
N PHE A 821 -18.74 -14.35 -0.29
CA PHE A 821 -19.74 -15.41 -0.42
C PHE A 821 -19.17 -16.83 -0.24
N PRO A 822 -18.06 -17.22 -0.91
CA PRO A 822 -17.57 -18.60 -0.84
C PRO A 822 -16.78 -18.81 0.46
N GLY A 823 -17.41 -19.40 1.46
CA GLY A 823 -16.77 -19.78 2.74
C GLY A 823 -16.01 -21.10 2.65
N ARG A 824 -14.81 -21.16 3.25
CA ARG A 824 -13.91 -22.31 3.33
C ARG A 824 -13.25 -22.38 4.70
N PHE A 825 -12.61 -23.50 5.04
CA PHE A 825 -11.91 -23.62 6.31
C PHE A 825 -10.60 -24.38 6.23
N HIS A 826 -9.76 -24.18 7.23
CA HIS A 826 -8.60 -25.02 7.50
C HIS A 826 -8.94 -26.01 8.62
N ALA A 827 -8.39 -27.22 8.54
CA ALA A 827 -8.59 -28.28 9.52
C ALA A 827 -7.25 -28.91 9.88
N TRP A 828 -7.09 -29.32 11.14
CA TRP A 828 -5.90 -30.05 11.57
C TRP A 828 -5.95 -31.49 11.06
N ASP A 829 -4.85 -32.00 10.52
CA ASP A 829 -4.76 -33.41 10.14
C ASP A 829 -4.60 -34.28 11.39
N VAL A 830 -5.64 -35.03 11.72
CA VAL A 830 -5.67 -35.91 12.88
C VAL A 830 -4.81 -37.17 12.67
N ASN A 831 -4.49 -37.53 11.42
CA ASN A 831 -3.71 -38.73 11.12
C ASN A 831 -2.21 -38.50 11.30
N THR A 832 -1.71 -37.35 10.82
CA THR A 832 -0.29 -36.97 10.88
C THR A 832 0.04 -36.13 12.12
N LEU A 833 -0.94 -35.40 12.66
CA LEU A 833 -0.82 -34.52 13.83
C LEU A 833 0.30 -33.47 13.71
N ASP A 834 0.66 -33.07 12.49
CA ASP A 834 1.73 -32.11 12.23
C ASP A 834 1.40 -31.06 11.16
N SER A 835 0.23 -31.14 10.53
CA SER A 835 -0.09 -30.36 9.34
C SER A 835 -1.55 -29.89 9.29
N TRP A 836 -1.75 -28.80 8.54
CA TRP A 836 -3.05 -28.22 8.25
C TRP A 836 -3.53 -28.61 6.85
N ASN A 837 -4.80 -28.94 6.73
CA ASN A 837 -5.47 -29.23 5.47
C ASN A 837 -6.46 -28.12 5.10
N TYR A 838 -6.54 -27.82 3.81
CA TYR A 838 -7.59 -26.98 3.26
C TYR A 838 -8.86 -27.81 3.06
N ASN A 839 -10.02 -27.30 3.46
CA ASN A 839 -11.27 -28.00 3.31
C ASN A 839 -12.36 -27.13 2.64
N SER A 840 -12.98 -27.70 1.62
CA SER A 840 -14.03 -27.06 0.80
C SER A 840 -15.43 -27.57 1.09
N ASN A 841 -15.59 -28.51 2.02
CA ASN A 841 -16.89 -29.06 2.37
C ASN A 841 -17.82 -28.00 2.94
N TYR A 842 -19.12 -28.19 2.73
CA TYR A 842 -20.15 -27.37 3.36
C TYR A 842 -20.17 -27.65 4.87
N SER A 843 -19.63 -26.70 5.61
CA SER A 843 -19.41 -26.77 7.05
C SER A 843 -20.22 -25.67 7.78
N CYS A 844 -20.49 -25.90 9.07
CA CYS A 844 -21.07 -24.88 9.96
C CYS A 844 -20.05 -23.87 10.45
N GLU A 845 -18.76 -24.13 10.26
CA GLU A 845 -17.65 -23.22 10.52
C GLU A 845 -16.88 -22.88 9.25
N LEU A 846 -16.32 -21.68 9.22
CA LEU A 846 -15.39 -21.22 8.19
C LEU A 846 -14.21 -20.50 8.84
N SER A 847 -13.09 -20.42 8.15
CA SER A 847 -11.94 -19.58 8.53
C SER A 847 -11.44 -18.71 7.39
N MET A 848 -11.98 -18.90 6.19
CA MET A 848 -11.60 -18.18 4.99
C MET A 848 -12.84 -17.84 4.15
N VAL A 849 -12.78 -16.70 3.47
CA VAL A 849 -13.70 -16.34 2.40
C VAL A 849 -12.88 -16.11 1.13
N LEU A 850 -13.19 -16.83 0.06
CA LEU A 850 -12.40 -16.77 -1.17
C LEU A 850 -12.59 -15.42 -1.87
N THR A 851 -11.48 -14.82 -2.30
CA THR A 851 -11.44 -13.50 -2.93
C THR A 851 -11.91 -13.48 -4.38
N GLY A 852 -12.30 -14.62 -4.93
CA GLY A 852 -12.99 -14.71 -6.23
C GLY A 852 -14.43 -14.16 -6.19
N ALA A 853 -14.96 -13.87 -5.01
CA ALA A 853 -16.20 -13.11 -4.83
C ALA A 853 -16.21 -12.51 -3.40
N ALA A 854 -15.39 -11.48 -3.18
CA ALA A 854 -15.32 -10.82 -1.87
C ALA A 854 -14.92 -9.34 -1.96
N PHE A 855 -15.47 -8.57 -1.03
CA PHE A 855 -15.03 -7.22 -0.70
C PHE A 855 -13.84 -7.25 0.25
N ILE A 856 -12.83 -6.45 -0.10
CA ILE A 856 -11.67 -6.15 0.73
C ILE A 856 -11.45 -4.63 0.76
N HIS A 857 -10.81 -4.14 1.82
CA HIS A 857 -10.40 -2.74 1.90
C HIS A 857 -9.12 -2.50 1.08
N LYS A 858 -9.04 -1.37 0.36
CA LYS A 858 -7.88 -0.97 -0.47
C LYS A 858 -6.56 -1.01 0.31
N TYR A 859 -6.58 -0.67 1.60
CA TYR A 859 -5.42 -0.82 2.50
C TYR A 859 -4.72 -2.19 2.40
N TYR A 860 -5.48 -3.28 2.27
CA TYR A 860 -4.91 -4.62 2.20
C TYR A 860 -4.19 -4.92 0.88
N THR A 861 -4.48 -4.20 -0.21
CA THR A 861 -3.72 -4.35 -1.48
C THR A 861 -2.30 -3.79 -1.33
N TYR A 862 -2.14 -2.71 -0.56
CA TYR A 862 -0.83 -2.19 -0.20
C TYR A 862 -0.06 -3.15 0.72
N LEU A 863 -0.69 -3.65 1.79
CA LEU A 863 -0.03 -4.61 2.68
C LEU A 863 0.37 -5.90 1.95
N TYR A 864 -0.50 -6.41 1.07
CA TYR A 864 -0.19 -7.58 0.24
C TYR A 864 1.03 -7.33 -0.67
N THR A 865 1.18 -6.11 -1.17
CA THR A 865 2.23 -5.76 -2.14
C THR A 865 3.57 -5.40 -1.49
N TYR A 866 3.56 -4.72 -0.35
CA TYR A 866 4.76 -4.12 0.25
C TYR A 866 5.13 -4.69 1.62
N THR A 867 4.22 -5.38 2.31
CA THR A 867 4.44 -5.87 3.68
C THR A 867 4.43 -7.39 3.79
N LEU A 868 3.61 -8.07 2.99
CA LEU A 868 3.56 -9.54 2.96
C LEU A 868 4.91 -10.09 2.47
N PRO A 869 5.50 -11.08 3.17
CA PRO A 869 6.79 -11.65 2.77
C PRO A 869 6.78 -12.08 1.30
N GLN A 870 7.85 -11.74 0.58
CA GLN A 870 7.99 -12.04 -0.84
C GLN A 870 7.84 -13.54 -1.11
N ALA A 871 8.37 -14.38 -0.20
CA ALA A 871 8.29 -15.83 -0.28
C ALA A 871 6.84 -16.37 -0.37
N ILE A 872 5.86 -15.67 0.21
CA ILE A 872 4.44 -16.06 0.10
C ILE A 872 3.92 -15.80 -1.32
N ARG A 873 4.22 -14.63 -1.88
CA ARG A 873 3.81 -14.27 -3.25
C ARG A 873 4.51 -15.15 -4.29
N ASP A 874 5.78 -15.47 -4.07
CA ASP A 874 6.52 -16.40 -4.93
C ASP A 874 5.89 -17.79 -4.90
N LYS A 875 5.42 -18.26 -3.73
CA LYS A 875 4.72 -19.54 -3.61
C LYS A 875 3.36 -19.54 -4.33
N VAL A 876 2.65 -18.40 -4.30
CA VAL A 876 1.41 -18.19 -5.08
C VAL A 876 1.70 -18.30 -6.58
N ASP A 877 2.81 -17.72 -7.04
CA ASP A 877 3.23 -17.81 -8.44
C ASP A 877 3.71 -19.22 -8.83
N GLU A 878 4.44 -19.90 -7.95
CA GLU A 878 4.95 -21.26 -8.17
C GLU A 878 3.81 -22.26 -8.42
N TYR A 879 2.72 -22.16 -7.65
CA TYR A 879 1.55 -23.03 -7.79
C TYR A 879 0.44 -22.45 -8.66
N MET A 880 0.54 -21.17 -9.05
CA MET A 880 -0.57 -20.44 -9.68
C MET A 880 -1.90 -20.64 -8.92
N ASN A 881 -1.84 -20.52 -7.59
CA ASN A 881 -2.93 -20.84 -6.66
C ASN A 881 -2.73 -20.09 -5.33
N CYS A 882 -3.70 -20.18 -4.41
CA CYS A 882 -3.59 -19.74 -3.01
C CYS A 882 -3.44 -18.23 -2.74
N GLU A 883 -3.68 -17.36 -3.72
CA GLU A 883 -3.65 -15.91 -3.54
C GLU A 883 -4.76 -15.46 -2.56
N ASP A 884 -5.90 -16.14 -2.62
CA ASP A 884 -7.05 -15.99 -1.73
C ASP A 884 -6.73 -16.39 -0.27
N ILE A 885 -6.04 -17.52 -0.09
CA ILE A 885 -5.55 -18.00 1.20
C ILE A 885 -4.55 -16.99 1.77
N ALA A 886 -3.59 -16.52 0.94
CA ALA A 886 -2.61 -15.52 1.35
C ALA A 886 -3.27 -14.22 1.84
N MET A 887 -4.32 -13.74 1.15
CA MET A 887 -5.09 -12.57 1.57
C MET A 887 -5.82 -12.81 2.91
N ASN A 888 -6.45 -13.97 3.09
CA ASN A 888 -7.10 -14.32 4.36
C ASN A 888 -6.10 -14.44 5.51
N PHE A 889 -4.91 -15.00 5.27
CA PHE A 889 -3.81 -15.07 6.22
C PHE A 889 -3.37 -13.66 6.64
N LEU A 890 -3.15 -12.77 5.67
CA LEU A 890 -2.75 -11.38 5.90
C LEU A 890 -3.77 -10.63 6.75
N VAL A 891 -5.05 -10.62 6.33
CA VAL A 891 -6.11 -9.88 7.03
C VAL A 891 -6.34 -10.44 8.45
N SER A 892 -6.32 -11.77 8.62
CA SER A 892 -6.47 -12.41 9.95
C SER A 892 -5.25 -12.19 10.85
N HIS A 893 -4.05 -12.07 10.27
CA HIS A 893 -2.83 -11.75 11.00
C HIS A 893 -2.88 -10.32 11.55
N VAL A 894 -3.24 -9.36 10.71
CA VAL A 894 -3.30 -7.93 11.06
C VAL A 894 -4.43 -7.63 12.05
N THR A 895 -5.65 -8.13 11.79
CA THR A 895 -6.83 -7.76 12.58
C THR A 895 -7.12 -8.67 13.76
N ARG A 896 -6.58 -9.89 13.74
CA ARG A 896 -6.94 -10.97 14.68
C ARG A 896 -8.45 -11.26 14.69
N LYS A 897 -9.12 -11.09 13.56
CA LYS A 897 -10.54 -11.40 13.37
C LYS A 897 -10.74 -12.38 12.22
N PRO A 898 -11.74 -13.28 12.32
CA PRO A 898 -12.14 -14.14 11.21
C PRO A 898 -12.89 -13.34 10.12
N PRO A 899 -12.99 -13.85 8.88
CA PRO A 899 -13.76 -13.21 7.81
C PRO A 899 -15.27 -13.23 8.08
N VAL A 900 -16.05 -12.51 7.26
CA VAL A 900 -17.52 -12.50 7.33
C VAL A 900 -18.10 -13.14 6.07
N LYS A 901 -18.88 -14.20 6.27
CA LYS A 901 -19.64 -14.83 5.20
C LYS A 901 -20.96 -14.11 4.98
N VAL A 902 -21.25 -13.76 3.74
CA VAL A 902 -22.58 -13.33 3.28
C VAL A 902 -23.25 -14.44 2.48
N THR A 903 -24.57 -14.45 2.49
CA THR A 903 -25.33 -15.51 1.81
C THR A 903 -25.47 -15.22 0.31
N SER A 904 -25.34 -16.26 -0.52
CA SER A 904 -25.60 -16.26 -1.97
C SER A 904 -26.75 -17.21 -2.31
N ARG A 905 -27.43 -16.97 -3.44
CA ARG A 905 -28.45 -17.91 -3.97
C ARG A 905 -27.84 -19.08 -4.75
N TRP A 906 -26.65 -18.91 -5.33
CA TRP A 906 -26.10 -19.84 -6.32
C TRP A 906 -24.87 -20.60 -5.81
N THR A 907 -24.70 -21.80 -6.37
CA THR A 907 -23.41 -22.50 -6.42
C THR A 907 -22.58 -21.89 -7.56
N PHE A 908 -21.32 -21.56 -7.28
CA PHE A 908 -20.38 -20.98 -8.25
C PHE A 908 -19.94 -22.03 -9.29
N ARG A 909 -20.85 -22.52 -10.13
CA ARG A 909 -20.51 -23.38 -11.28
C ARG A 909 -20.57 -22.56 -12.56
N CYS A 910 -19.50 -22.57 -13.36
CA CYS A 910 -19.45 -21.97 -14.68
C CYS A 910 -19.85 -23.01 -15.74
N PRO A 911 -21.03 -22.93 -16.38
CA PRO A 911 -21.47 -23.92 -17.36
C PRO A 911 -20.71 -23.86 -18.70
N GLY A 912 -20.02 -22.75 -18.98
CA GLY A 912 -19.34 -22.48 -20.26
C GLY A 912 -17.81 -22.47 -20.19
N CYS A 913 -17.21 -22.84 -19.05
CA CYS A 913 -15.76 -22.84 -18.89
C CYS A 913 -15.19 -24.21 -19.31
N PRO A 914 -14.31 -24.30 -20.32
CA PRO A 914 -13.81 -25.58 -20.83
C PRO A 914 -12.84 -26.30 -19.88
N VAL A 915 -12.12 -25.55 -19.03
CA VAL A 915 -11.23 -26.05 -17.95
C VAL A 915 -11.23 -25.02 -16.81
N SER A 916 -11.40 -25.45 -15.56
CA SER A 916 -11.19 -24.61 -14.37
C SER A 916 -9.94 -25.02 -13.58
N LEU A 917 -9.26 -24.07 -12.94
CA LEU A 917 -8.08 -24.37 -12.10
C LEU A 917 -8.41 -25.34 -10.94
N SER A 918 -9.67 -25.40 -10.51
CA SER A 918 -10.15 -26.31 -9.47
C SER A 918 -10.45 -27.73 -9.95
N GLU A 919 -10.49 -27.97 -11.26
CA GLU A 919 -10.67 -29.31 -11.84
C GLU A 919 -9.36 -30.10 -11.91
N ASP A 920 -8.22 -29.47 -11.66
CA ASP A 920 -6.93 -30.16 -11.54
C ASP A 920 -6.90 -31.02 -10.26
N ASP A 921 -6.54 -32.29 -10.40
CA ASP A 921 -6.41 -33.25 -9.29
C ASP A 921 -5.43 -32.79 -8.19
N THR A 922 -4.45 -31.94 -8.55
CA THR A 922 -3.45 -31.40 -7.62
C THR A 922 -3.94 -30.17 -6.84
N HIS A 923 -5.02 -29.51 -7.28
CA HIS A 923 -5.48 -28.22 -6.77
C HIS A 923 -5.64 -28.19 -5.24
N PHE A 924 -6.27 -29.22 -4.67
CA PHE A 924 -6.48 -29.30 -3.22
C PHE A 924 -5.17 -29.58 -2.47
N GLN A 925 -4.29 -30.42 -3.03
CA GLN A 925 -3.00 -30.74 -2.43
C GLN A 925 -2.08 -29.51 -2.38
N GLU A 926 -2.08 -28.70 -3.43
CA GLU A 926 -1.36 -27.42 -3.46
C GLU A 926 -1.88 -26.47 -2.40
N ARG A 927 -3.21 -26.34 -2.23
CA ARG A 927 -3.80 -25.53 -1.15
C ARG A 927 -3.40 -26.03 0.24
N HIS A 928 -3.29 -27.34 0.46
CA HIS A 928 -2.75 -27.87 1.72
C HIS A 928 -1.29 -27.45 1.91
N LYS A 929 -0.46 -27.57 0.88
CA LYS A 929 0.96 -27.13 0.90
C LYS A 929 1.08 -25.63 1.18
N CYS A 930 0.22 -24.80 0.58
CA CYS A 930 0.18 -23.36 0.82
C CYS A 930 -0.09 -23.03 2.29
N ILE A 931 -1.14 -23.60 2.90
CA ILE A 931 -1.48 -23.33 4.31
C ILE A 931 -0.30 -23.69 5.22
N ASN A 932 0.33 -24.85 5.00
CA ASN A 932 1.48 -25.27 5.81
C ASN A 932 2.70 -24.38 5.59
N PHE A 933 3.00 -24.01 4.35
CA PHE A 933 4.09 -23.10 4.03
C PHE A 933 3.87 -21.72 4.63
N PHE A 934 2.68 -21.13 4.47
CA PHE A 934 2.34 -19.83 5.06
C PHE A 934 2.38 -19.89 6.59
N THR A 935 1.91 -20.98 7.20
CA THR A 935 2.01 -21.21 8.65
C THR A 935 3.47 -21.21 9.11
N LYS A 936 4.38 -21.80 8.33
CA LYS A 936 5.82 -21.75 8.61
C LYS A 936 6.38 -20.34 8.50
N VAL A 937 6.04 -19.60 7.45
CA VAL A 937 6.48 -18.22 7.23
C VAL A 937 5.99 -17.30 8.37
N PHE A 938 4.70 -17.35 8.72
CA PHE A 938 4.14 -16.58 9.84
C PHE A 938 4.54 -17.14 11.23
N GLY A 939 5.07 -18.36 11.31
CA GLY A 939 5.43 -19.10 12.53
C GLY A 939 4.24 -19.56 13.38
N TYR A 940 3.01 -19.38 12.89
CA TYR A 940 1.75 -19.88 13.45
C TYR A 940 0.65 -19.75 12.37
N THR A 941 -0.51 -20.37 12.58
CA THR A 941 -1.68 -20.14 11.71
C THR A 941 -2.44 -18.89 12.18
N PRO A 942 -2.52 -17.81 11.38
CA PRO A 942 -3.26 -16.61 11.75
C PRO A 942 -4.77 -16.77 11.57
N LEU A 943 -5.23 -17.75 10.78
CA LEU A 943 -6.63 -18.00 10.48
C LEU A 943 -7.42 -18.32 11.76
N LEU A 944 -8.65 -17.82 11.83
CA LEU A 944 -9.55 -18.03 12.95
C LEU A 944 -10.87 -18.61 12.43
N ASN A 945 -11.38 -19.64 13.11
CA ASN A 945 -12.69 -20.18 12.77
C ASN A 945 -13.81 -19.24 13.25
N THR A 946 -14.91 -19.24 12.52
CA THR A 946 -16.13 -18.51 12.83
C THR A 946 -17.33 -19.28 12.31
N GLN A 947 -18.45 -19.14 13.00
CA GLN A 947 -19.76 -19.60 12.56
C GLN A 947 -20.65 -18.41 12.15
N TYR A 948 -20.08 -17.20 12.17
CA TYR A 948 -20.79 -15.95 11.90
C TYR A 948 -21.10 -15.81 10.41
N ARG A 949 -22.39 -15.64 10.11
CA ARG A 949 -22.92 -15.33 8.78
C ARG A 949 -23.81 -14.10 8.88
N ALA A 950 -23.69 -13.20 7.92
CA ALA A 950 -24.58 -12.06 7.78
C ALA A 950 -25.70 -12.38 6.77
N ASP A 951 -26.93 -12.16 7.19
CA ASP A 951 -28.14 -12.23 6.37
C ASP A 951 -28.87 -10.88 6.41
N SER A 952 -29.72 -10.62 5.42
CA SER A 952 -30.61 -9.45 5.42
C SER A 952 -31.50 -9.45 6.68
N ILE A 953 -31.77 -8.29 7.27
CA ILE A 953 -32.58 -8.14 8.50
C ILE A 953 -33.95 -8.83 8.41
N LEU A 954 -34.52 -8.91 7.20
CA LEU A 954 -35.83 -9.54 6.93
C LEU A 954 -35.69 -10.91 6.25
N PHE A 955 -34.56 -11.58 6.44
CA PHE A 955 -34.30 -12.93 5.94
C PHE A 955 -35.35 -13.91 6.45
N LYS A 956 -36.00 -14.62 5.52
CA LYS A 956 -37.13 -15.53 5.79
C LYS A 956 -38.31 -14.95 6.60
N THR A 957 -38.35 -13.65 6.87
CA THR A 957 -39.48 -12.97 7.52
C THR A 957 -40.62 -12.75 6.53
N ARG A 958 -41.86 -13.08 6.91
CA ARG A 958 -43.06 -12.66 6.16
C ARG A 958 -43.42 -11.24 6.57
N ILE A 959 -43.59 -10.35 5.61
CA ILE A 959 -43.98 -8.96 5.86
C ILE A 959 -45.36 -8.68 5.25
N PRO A 960 -46.14 -7.75 5.83
CA PRO A 960 -47.40 -7.28 5.26
C PRO A 960 -47.26 -6.77 3.82
N HIS A 961 -48.35 -6.79 3.05
CA HIS A 961 -48.34 -6.38 1.63
C HIS A 961 -47.99 -4.90 1.40
N ASP A 962 -48.19 -4.03 2.39
CA ASP A 962 -47.80 -2.61 2.36
C ASP A 962 -46.32 -2.37 2.68
N LYS A 963 -45.59 -3.42 3.08
CA LYS A 963 -44.17 -3.36 3.39
C LYS A 963 -43.36 -4.09 2.34
N GLN A 964 -42.14 -3.61 2.11
CA GLN A 964 -41.18 -4.24 1.23
C GLN A 964 -39.93 -4.60 2.02
N LYS A 965 -39.31 -5.74 1.68
CA LYS A 965 -38.01 -6.08 2.26
C LYS A 965 -36.97 -5.14 1.69
N CYS A 966 -35.93 -4.84 2.47
CA CYS A 966 -34.75 -4.15 1.94
C CYS A 966 -34.06 -4.97 0.84
N PHE A 967 -34.22 -6.30 0.89
CA PHE A 967 -33.79 -7.26 -0.12
C PHE A 967 -34.80 -8.40 -0.20
N LYS A 968 -35.35 -8.64 -1.39
CA LYS A 968 -36.33 -9.69 -1.63
C LYS A 968 -35.55 -11.01 -1.80
N PHE A 969 -35.58 -11.86 -0.79
CA PHE A 969 -34.90 -13.16 -0.74
C PHE A 969 -33.37 -13.09 -0.70
N ILE A 970 -32.85 -13.28 0.52
CA ILE A 970 -31.80 -14.27 0.72
C ILE A 970 -32.50 -15.54 1.16
#